data_AF-A0A6A3R5L7-F1
#
_entry.id   AF-A0A6A3R5L7-F1
#
_cell.length_a   1.000
_cell.length_b   1.000
_cell.length_c   1.000
_cell.angle_alpha   90.00
_cell.angle_beta   90.00
_cell.angle_gamma   90.00
#
_symmetry.space_group_name_H-M   'P 1'
#
loop_
_entity.id
_entity.type
_entity.pdbx_description
1 polymer ?
#
loop_
_entity_poly.entity_id
_entity_poly.type
_entity_poly.pdbx_seq_one_letter_code
_entity_poly.pdbx_strand_id
1 'polypeptide(L)'
;MENRQKWHAKNILRVYFNESYLVGGTGYYGRTGLYTTHDFVLEGANSTPPYFPDFWMHYTMSDALISKLDVAAFKSNPKYYPPAKTLCPNGTMGCENSCENSEACTNRETAGKDCLVIAMMKPDWDKAYFQAVVSNIGIPAYFCFIGYDGVNKYASDAADSKTPVMFIHWEPDMFHVTHKGLFDRIFLPRTDPARVKLATGDYGENGYGKKTNNRWTWTIRLWKSPNHIISQVIGCDNDSTVRSIQFTWSSPNPGNATLPYNCDGGIDALPETIETSRSCDWISENRRVWTGWVDAEPACDSSFYDYKVSECDSNAHRTVTYFWLLPYAPNPEFSVECSGGSNLPEDVQIDCEYMPTSSPTFAALAVLALIVVVLLAAAIVVVFKQRDAPVIRRSQFEMLLWMLFGGFFVMGAIIAYAGRPSRFLCGIRPVLICMGFTTIFGALVIKSLRVYRVFMRSDMKRVRVTLLRILKFLSIFYVGDIVIFMAWFAAAFPEPTITTEVATEFRGTVDRISCSSSSFIFTALLIFWKAILLVLGLYLSFLIRNVSTDFQESPWIFGSVVVALIGCVLILPMSYLVSMRASTFYVFLALALIICTISIMCLMLVPKLFRLKEAAMSSTSGTSTASSMKSRTSMAPASTILTNIADGEKKIPRDASRKTSQKYMHQVQPLANKNVANPYFSTINDEVTSTTNAL
;
A
#
# COMPACT_ATOMS: atom_id res chain seq x y z
N MET A 1 -10.80 25.57 -21.15
CA MET A 1 -11.37 26.74 -20.46
C MET A 1 -12.81 26.87 -20.90
N GLU A 2 -13.68 26.08 -20.30
CA GLU A 2 -15.13 26.23 -20.38
C GLU A 2 -15.74 25.32 -19.29
N ASN A 3 -15.94 25.73 -18.06
CA ASN A 3 -15.40 26.81 -17.24
C ASN A 3 -16.05 26.54 -15.89
N ARG A 4 -15.28 26.01 -14.91
CA ARG A 4 -15.03 26.60 -13.59
C ARG A 4 -16.17 27.31 -12.79
N GLN A 5 -17.44 27.20 -13.15
CA GLN A 5 -18.57 27.88 -12.50
C GLN A 5 -19.61 26.95 -11.85
N LYS A 6 -19.80 25.70 -12.33
CA LYS A 6 -20.74 24.80 -11.66
C LYS A 6 -20.20 24.18 -10.36
N TRP A 7 -18.89 24.23 -10.15
CA TRP A 7 -18.22 23.77 -8.92
C TRP A 7 -18.41 24.73 -7.71
N HIS A 8 -18.90 25.96 -7.94
CA HIS A 8 -19.15 26.93 -6.87
C HIS A 8 -20.56 26.86 -6.24
N ALA A 9 -21.52 26.13 -6.84
CA ALA A 9 -22.85 25.95 -6.25
C ALA A 9 -22.89 24.91 -5.10
N LYS A 10 -21.79 24.15 -4.92
CA LYS A 10 -21.71 23.04 -3.96
C LYS A 10 -21.50 23.49 -2.51
N ASN A 11 -21.11 24.74 -2.26
CA ASN A 11 -20.72 25.23 -0.93
C ASN A 11 -21.73 26.15 -0.23
N ILE A 12 -22.78 26.64 -0.90
CA ILE A 12 -23.82 27.48 -0.26
C ILE A 12 -25.08 26.66 0.15
N LEU A 13 -25.21 25.42 -0.35
CA LEU A 13 -26.32 24.52 0.02
C LEU A 13 -25.99 23.59 1.21
N ARG A 14 -24.80 23.70 1.80
CA ARG A 14 -24.35 22.86 2.92
C ARG A 14 -25.01 23.23 4.27
N VAL A 15 -25.72 24.35 4.35
CA VAL A 15 -26.28 24.88 5.61
C VAL A 15 -27.66 24.28 5.96
N TYR A 16 -28.34 23.58 5.04
CA TYR A 16 -29.66 22.99 5.28
C TYR A 16 -29.70 21.45 5.30
N PHE A 17 -28.56 20.77 5.41
CA PHE A 17 -28.54 19.30 5.46
C PHE A 17 -27.63 18.75 6.55
N ASN A 18 -27.81 19.27 7.77
CA ASN A 18 -27.63 18.48 9.00
C ASN A 18 -29.00 18.10 9.61
N GLU A 19 -29.98 17.82 8.76
CA GLU A 19 -31.13 17.01 9.15
C GLU A 19 -30.90 15.60 8.60
N SER A 20 -30.40 14.73 9.46
CA SER A 20 -30.71 13.31 9.41
C SER A 20 -32.24 13.12 9.45
N TYR A 21 -32.93 12.76 8.36
CA TYR A 21 -34.09 11.81 8.32
C TYR A 21 -34.94 11.83 7.00
N LEU A 22 -35.70 10.73 6.80
CA LEU A 22 -36.69 10.37 5.77
C LEU A 22 -38.08 11.05 5.96
N VAL A 23 -38.85 11.33 4.90
CA VAL A 23 -40.34 11.29 4.76
C VAL A 23 -40.77 12.27 3.65
N GLY A 24 -41.65 11.83 2.73
CA GLY A 24 -42.62 12.69 2.02
C GLY A 24 -42.20 13.57 0.84
N GLY A 25 -41.49 13.07 -0.20
CA GLY A 25 -41.30 13.87 -1.42
C GLY A 25 -41.23 13.05 -2.71
N THR A 26 -42.18 13.28 -3.63
CA THR A 26 -42.07 12.95 -5.06
C THR A 26 -42.66 14.09 -5.90
N GLY A 27 -41.84 14.83 -6.68
CA GLY A 27 -42.24 15.91 -7.62
C GLY A 27 -41.08 16.87 -8.01
N TYR A 28 -41.07 17.44 -9.23
CA TYR A 28 -39.92 18.08 -9.93
C TYR A 28 -39.69 19.57 -9.55
N TYR A 29 -38.41 19.97 -9.31
CA TYR A 29 -37.88 21.33 -9.03
C TYR A 29 -38.75 22.29 -8.18
N GLY A 30 -38.95 21.91 -6.92
CA GLY A 30 -39.66 22.65 -5.88
C GLY A 30 -40.40 21.66 -5.00
N ARG A 31 -40.21 21.70 -3.68
CA ARG A 31 -40.93 20.88 -2.71
C ARG A 31 -42.39 21.36 -2.61
N THR A 32 -43.26 21.03 -3.57
CA THR A 32 -44.71 21.29 -3.45
C THR A 32 -45.24 20.54 -2.22
N GLY A 33 -46.08 21.21 -1.43
CA GLY A 33 -46.61 20.69 -0.18
C GLY A 33 -47.93 21.36 0.17
N LEU A 34 -48.58 20.78 1.17
CA LEU A 34 -49.77 21.33 1.78
C LEU A 34 -49.33 22.06 3.05
N TYR A 35 -49.83 23.28 3.26
CA TYR A 35 -49.42 24.13 4.36
C TYR A 35 -50.63 24.65 5.12
N THR A 36 -50.41 24.95 6.39
CA THR A 36 -51.35 25.62 7.27
C THR A 36 -50.64 26.69 8.10
N THR A 37 -51.40 27.56 8.76
CA THR A 37 -50.85 28.62 9.60
C THR A 37 -50.25 28.05 10.89
N HIS A 38 -49.08 28.54 11.29
CA HIS A 38 -48.39 28.08 12.49
C HIS A 38 -49.24 28.29 13.76
N ASP A 39 -49.95 29.41 13.82
CA ASP A 39 -50.86 29.70 14.94
C ASP A 39 -52.00 28.66 15.06
N PHE A 40 -52.47 28.09 13.94
CA PHE A 40 -53.49 27.05 13.97
C PHE A 40 -52.94 25.74 14.54
N VAL A 41 -51.67 25.41 14.25
CA VAL A 41 -50.99 24.23 14.83
C VAL A 41 -50.85 24.39 16.34
N LEU A 42 -50.46 25.58 16.81
CA LEU A 42 -50.36 25.90 18.23
C LEU A 42 -51.74 25.88 18.93
N GLU A 43 -52.80 26.36 18.28
CA GLU A 43 -54.17 26.29 18.79
C GLU A 43 -54.61 24.82 18.93
N GLY A 44 -54.37 24.00 17.91
CA GLY A 44 -54.74 22.59 17.90
C GLY A 44 -54.07 21.79 19.02
N ALA A 45 -52.78 22.01 19.26
CA ALA A 45 -52.03 21.36 20.33
C ALA A 45 -52.58 21.70 21.73
N ASN A 46 -53.15 22.90 21.89
CA ASN A 46 -53.72 23.38 23.14
C ASN A 46 -55.23 23.12 23.29
N SER A 47 -55.88 22.53 22.28
CA SER A 47 -57.30 22.21 22.32
C SER A 47 -57.58 20.92 23.12
N THR A 48 -58.84 20.74 23.55
CA THR A 48 -59.27 19.55 24.31
C THR A 48 -60.53 18.94 23.68
N PRO A 49 -60.44 17.75 23.06
CA PRO A 49 -59.24 16.94 22.86
C PRO A 49 -58.26 17.59 21.86
N PRO A 50 -56.94 17.37 22.02
CA PRO A 50 -55.95 17.96 21.13
C PRO A 50 -56.08 17.42 19.71
N TYR A 51 -55.87 18.30 18.73
CA TYR A 51 -55.81 17.94 17.33
C TYR A 51 -54.59 18.59 16.67
N PHE A 52 -54.04 17.95 15.64
CA PHE A 52 -52.78 18.36 15.03
C PHE A 52 -52.99 18.71 13.55
N PRO A 53 -53.18 20.00 13.22
CA PRO A 53 -53.33 20.47 11.84
C PRO A 53 -52.10 20.25 10.96
N ASP A 54 -50.93 20.08 11.54
CA ASP A 54 -49.72 19.72 10.83
C ASP A 54 -49.67 18.21 10.48
N PHE A 55 -50.65 17.40 10.91
CA PHE A 55 -50.69 15.96 10.63
C PHE A 55 -52.01 15.53 9.98
N TRP A 56 -51.92 14.98 8.77
CA TRP A 56 -53.05 14.67 7.89
C TRP A 56 -54.16 13.81 8.53
N MET A 57 -53.82 12.90 9.43
CA MET A 57 -54.77 11.92 9.98
C MET A 57 -55.85 12.59 10.85
N HIS A 58 -55.55 13.74 11.46
CA HIS A 58 -56.55 14.45 12.27
C HIS A 58 -57.66 15.08 11.41
N TYR A 59 -57.42 15.33 10.13
CA TYR A 59 -58.42 15.82 9.18
C TYR A 59 -59.47 14.77 8.78
N THR A 60 -59.25 13.49 9.09
CA THR A 60 -60.24 12.42 8.86
C THR A 60 -60.99 12.02 10.13
N MET A 61 -60.46 12.41 11.29
CA MET A 61 -60.96 11.97 12.60
C MET A 61 -61.62 13.08 13.44
N SER A 62 -61.21 14.34 13.26
CA SER A 62 -61.65 15.45 14.11
C SER A 62 -62.65 16.37 13.39
N ASP A 63 -63.92 16.30 13.78
CA ASP A 63 -64.96 17.22 13.28
C ASP A 63 -64.64 18.68 13.67
N ALA A 64 -64.10 18.91 14.88
CA ALA A 64 -63.75 20.25 15.35
C ALA A 64 -62.64 20.90 14.50
N LEU A 65 -61.68 20.11 14.04
CA LEU A 65 -60.61 20.58 13.14
C LEU A 65 -61.21 20.92 11.76
N ILE A 66 -62.06 20.06 11.21
CA ILE A 66 -62.67 20.26 9.88
C ILE A 66 -63.52 21.53 9.86
N SER A 67 -64.36 21.77 10.88
CA SER A 67 -65.24 22.95 10.94
C SER A 67 -64.47 24.28 11.06
N LYS A 68 -63.21 24.27 11.52
CA LYS A 68 -62.35 25.47 11.55
C LYS A 68 -61.87 25.91 10.16
N LEU A 69 -61.94 25.01 9.17
CA LEU A 69 -61.54 25.24 7.79
C LEU A 69 -62.74 25.21 6.83
N ASP A 70 -63.92 25.53 7.34
CA ASP A 70 -65.20 25.40 6.62
C ASP A 70 -65.22 26.11 5.26
N VAL A 71 -65.66 25.37 4.24
CA VAL A 71 -65.81 25.85 2.88
C VAL A 71 -66.87 26.96 2.74
N ALA A 72 -67.92 26.98 3.56
CA ALA A 72 -68.96 27.99 3.44
C ALA A 72 -68.42 29.38 3.80
N ALA A 73 -67.58 29.47 4.83
CA ALA A 73 -66.85 30.68 5.17
C ALA A 73 -65.99 31.18 3.99
N PHE A 74 -65.28 30.29 3.30
CA PHE A 74 -64.47 30.64 2.13
C PHE A 74 -65.31 31.14 0.95
N LYS A 75 -66.39 30.42 0.59
CA LYS A 75 -67.29 30.79 -0.53
C LYS A 75 -68.03 32.10 -0.27
N SER A 76 -68.22 32.48 0.99
CA SER A 76 -68.82 33.76 1.38
C SER A 76 -67.89 34.97 1.22
N ASN A 77 -66.59 34.75 1.00
CA ASN A 77 -65.59 35.81 0.90
C ASN A 77 -65.45 36.33 -0.54
N PRO A 78 -66.03 37.51 -0.88
CA PRO A 78 -66.03 38.02 -2.25
C PRO A 78 -64.64 38.41 -2.76
N LYS A 79 -63.64 38.45 -1.88
CA LYS A 79 -62.25 38.79 -2.24
C LYS A 79 -61.54 37.64 -2.97
N TYR A 80 -61.93 36.39 -2.69
CA TYR A 80 -61.28 35.20 -3.24
C TYR A 80 -62.26 34.26 -3.97
N TYR A 81 -63.58 34.46 -3.82
CA TYR A 81 -64.62 33.65 -4.46
C TYR A 81 -65.74 34.51 -5.09
N PRO A 82 -66.24 34.19 -6.30
CA PRO A 82 -65.76 33.15 -7.20
C PRO A 82 -64.39 33.51 -7.81
N PRO A 83 -63.49 32.53 -8.00
CA PRO A 83 -62.19 32.77 -8.63
C PRO A 83 -62.31 33.25 -10.08
N ALA A 84 -61.24 33.88 -10.57
CA ALA A 84 -61.18 34.41 -11.93
C ALA A 84 -61.39 33.30 -12.98
N LYS A 85 -62.37 33.49 -13.88
CA LYS A 85 -62.78 32.52 -14.94
C LYS A 85 -61.66 32.11 -15.90
N THR A 86 -60.54 32.83 -15.91
CA THR A 86 -59.42 32.62 -16.85
C THR A 86 -58.48 31.48 -16.47
N LEU A 87 -58.64 30.89 -15.27
CA LEU A 87 -57.71 29.88 -14.74
C LEU A 87 -57.98 28.47 -15.25
N CYS A 88 -59.07 28.26 -15.99
CA CYS A 88 -59.73 26.97 -16.04
C CYS A 88 -60.49 26.82 -17.39
N PRO A 89 -59.95 26.13 -18.41
CA PRO A 89 -60.68 25.86 -19.65
C PRO A 89 -61.93 25.01 -19.37
N ASN A 90 -63.09 25.38 -19.95
CA ASN A 90 -64.35 24.65 -19.73
C ASN A 90 -64.16 23.14 -19.94
N GLY A 91 -64.56 22.34 -18.95
CA GLY A 91 -64.51 20.87 -19.01
C GLY A 91 -63.24 20.23 -18.43
N THR A 92 -62.38 20.95 -17.70
CA THR A 92 -61.23 20.35 -17.02
C THR A 92 -61.00 20.96 -15.64
N MET A 93 -61.03 20.16 -14.57
CA MET A 93 -60.70 20.57 -13.19
C MET A 93 -61.58 21.71 -12.60
N GLY A 94 -62.88 21.42 -12.39
CA GLY A 94 -63.75 22.19 -11.49
C GLY A 94 -64.40 23.47 -12.03
N CYS A 95 -64.21 23.81 -13.29
CA CYS A 95 -64.52 25.16 -13.81
C CYS A 95 -66.01 25.54 -13.92
N GLU A 96 -66.96 24.64 -13.63
CA GLU A 96 -68.39 24.98 -13.65
C GLU A 96 -68.87 25.60 -12.33
N ASN A 97 -68.19 25.32 -11.21
CA ASN A 97 -68.50 25.84 -9.87
C ASN A 97 -67.25 26.30 -9.09
N SER A 98 -66.12 26.47 -9.77
CA SER A 98 -64.87 27.02 -9.25
C SER A 98 -64.16 26.24 -8.12
N CYS A 99 -64.81 25.22 -7.58
CA CYS A 99 -64.25 24.29 -6.62
C CYS A 99 -64.72 22.87 -6.91
N GLU A 100 -63.83 21.92 -6.70
CA GLU A 100 -64.12 20.48 -6.81
C GLU A 100 -64.26 19.89 -5.41
N ASN A 101 -64.97 18.78 -5.24
CA ASN A 101 -65.09 18.11 -3.95
C ASN A 101 -64.63 16.65 -3.99
N SER A 102 -64.14 16.19 -2.85
CA SER A 102 -63.81 14.79 -2.57
C SER A 102 -65.06 13.95 -2.26
N GLU A 103 -64.97 12.63 -2.47
CA GLU A 103 -66.02 11.69 -2.04
C GLU A 103 -66.32 11.76 -0.55
N ALA A 104 -65.28 11.90 0.27
CA ALA A 104 -65.42 12.06 1.72
C ALA A 104 -66.23 13.32 2.07
N CYS A 105 -66.09 14.39 1.29
CA CYS A 105 -66.89 15.60 1.48
C CYS A 105 -68.36 15.37 1.12
N THR A 106 -68.66 14.80 -0.06
CA THR A 106 -70.05 14.49 -0.46
C THR A 106 -70.77 13.64 0.58
N ASN A 107 -70.09 12.62 1.11
CA ASN A 107 -70.64 11.75 2.14
C ASN A 107 -70.92 12.49 3.46
N ARG A 108 -70.09 13.48 3.81
CA ARG A 108 -70.30 14.32 4.99
C ARG A 108 -71.42 15.33 4.82
N GLU A 109 -71.51 15.99 3.67
CA GLU A 109 -72.61 16.92 3.38
C GLU A 109 -73.96 16.18 3.38
N THR A 110 -74.00 14.95 2.84
CA THR A 110 -75.19 14.09 2.89
C THR A 110 -75.57 13.71 4.34
N ALA A 111 -74.58 13.65 5.24
CA ALA A 111 -74.78 13.44 6.68
C ALA A 111 -74.99 14.74 7.48
N GLY A 112 -75.12 15.89 6.81
CA GLY A 112 -75.33 17.20 7.45
C GLY A 112 -74.11 17.77 8.18
N LYS A 113 -72.90 17.38 7.77
CA LYS A 113 -71.62 17.84 8.35
C LYS A 113 -70.82 18.71 7.39
N ASP A 114 -69.97 19.58 7.95
CA ASP A 114 -69.13 20.50 7.19
C ASP A 114 -67.98 19.80 6.45
N CYS A 115 -67.53 20.43 5.37
CA CYS A 115 -66.31 20.11 4.63
C CYS A 115 -65.30 21.24 4.71
N LEU A 116 -64.02 20.89 4.64
CA LEU A 116 -62.95 21.88 4.63
C LEU A 116 -62.62 22.38 3.23
N VAL A 117 -61.94 23.53 3.13
CA VAL A 117 -61.43 24.06 1.86
C VAL A 117 -59.90 23.97 1.76
N ILE A 118 -59.41 23.63 0.57
CA ILE A 118 -58.00 23.69 0.19
C ILE A 118 -57.86 24.68 -0.97
N ALA A 119 -57.14 25.78 -0.72
CA ALA A 119 -56.83 26.77 -1.73
C ALA A 119 -55.70 26.27 -2.66
N MET A 120 -55.96 26.27 -3.96
CA MET A 120 -55.06 25.78 -4.99
C MET A 120 -54.62 26.90 -5.93
N MET A 121 -53.39 26.80 -6.44
CA MET A 121 -52.77 27.87 -7.24
C MET A 121 -53.23 27.81 -8.69
N LYS A 122 -52.58 27.01 -9.53
CA LYS A 122 -52.95 26.76 -10.93
C LYS A 122 -52.88 25.26 -11.19
N PRO A 123 -53.74 24.73 -12.06
CA PRO A 123 -53.79 23.30 -12.31
C PRO A 123 -52.67 22.77 -13.22
N ASP A 124 -51.80 23.63 -13.75
CA ASP A 124 -50.89 23.28 -14.85
C ASP A 124 -49.67 22.43 -14.46
N TRP A 125 -49.17 22.55 -13.22
CA TRP A 125 -47.88 21.97 -12.82
C TRP A 125 -48.00 20.65 -12.06
N ASP A 126 -48.94 20.55 -11.13
CA ASP A 126 -49.21 19.34 -10.33
C ASP A 126 -50.65 18.85 -10.58
N LYS A 127 -50.99 18.71 -11.87
CA LYS A 127 -52.35 18.42 -12.34
C LYS A 127 -52.95 17.21 -11.61
N ALA A 128 -54.10 17.41 -10.95
CA ALA A 128 -54.86 16.39 -10.24
C ALA A 128 -54.14 15.66 -9.08
N TYR A 129 -52.88 15.98 -8.78
CA TYR A 129 -52.07 15.24 -7.82
C TYR A 129 -52.62 15.37 -6.40
N PHE A 130 -52.68 16.60 -5.88
CA PHE A 130 -53.13 16.84 -4.50
C PHE A 130 -54.62 16.57 -4.32
N GLN A 131 -55.44 16.79 -5.35
CA GLN A 131 -56.87 16.45 -5.32
C GLN A 131 -57.07 14.94 -5.11
N ALA A 132 -56.33 14.12 -5.86
CA ALA A 132 -56.38 12.67 -5.71
C ALA A 132 -55.75 12.19 -4.40
N VAL A 133 -54.65 12.81 -3.96
CA VAL A 133 -54.01 12.51 -2.67
C VAL A 133 -54.98 12.77 -1.51
N VAL A 134 -55.57 13.95 -1.44
CA VAL A 134 -56.50 14.30 -0.36
C VAL A 134 -57.79 13.46 -0.42
N SER A 135 -58.25 13.11 -1.62
CA SER A 135 -59.48 12.32 -1.79
C SER A 135 -59.31 10.86 -1.43
N ASN A 136 -58.23 10.21 -1.89
CA ASN A 136 -57.99 8.81 -1.58
C ASN A 136 -57.68 8.63 -0.08
N ILE A 137 -57.18 9.67 0.60
CA ILE A 137 -56.79 9.59 2.03
C ILE A 137 -58.00 9.81 2.95
N GLY A 138 -59.15 10.12 2.35
CA GLY A 138 -60.42 10.28 3.04
C GLY A 138 -60.60 11.64 3.69
N ILE A 139 -59.81 12.65 3.32
CA ILE A 139 -60.00 14.01 3.84
C ILE A 139 -61.18 14.67 3.12
N PRO A 140 -62.19 15.18 3.85
CA PRO A 140 -63.39 15.77 3.26
C PRO A 140 -63.15 17.23 2.83
N ALA A 141 -62.46 17.40 1.70
CA ALA A 141 -62.07 18.70 1.17
C ALA A 141 -62.86 19.14 -0.08
N TYR A 142 -62.99 20.46 -0.21
CA TYR A 142 -63.15 21.18 -1.47
C TYR A 142 -61.79 21.69 -1.97
N PHE A 143 -61.54 21.58 -3.26
CA PHE A 143 -60.34 22.03 -3.96
C PHE A 143 -60.69 23.25 -4.81
N CYS A 144 -60.26 24.44 -4.39
CA CYS A 144 -60.64 25.71 -5.03
C CYS A 144 -59.42 26.39 -5.68
N PHE A 145 -59.42 26.53 -7.01
CA PHE A 145 -58.32 27.16 -7.75
C PHE A 145 -58.48 28.69 -7.78
N ILE A 146 -57.63 29.41 -7.06
CA ILE A 146 -57.69 30.88 -6.95
C ILE A 146 -56.47 31.60 -7.55
N GLY A 147 -55.56 30.89 -8.21
CA GLY A 147 -54.37 31.45 -8.82
C GLY A 147 -53.18 31.54 -7.86
N TYR A 148 -51.97 31.67 -8.41
CA TYR A 148 -50.73 31.83 -7.62
C TYR A 148 -50.80 33.05 -6.69
N ASP A 149 -51.08 34.23 -7.25
CA ASP A 149 -51.18 35.47 -6.46
C ASP A 149 -52.37 35.44 -5.48
N GLY A 150 -53.45 34.75 -5.86
CA GLY A 150 -54.62 34.56 -5.01
C GLY A 150 -54.33 33.71 -3.78
N VAL A 151 -53.61 32.59 -3.95
CA VAL A 151 -53.18 31.74 -2.82
C VAL A 151 -52.21 32.49 -1.91
N ASN A 152 -51.22 33.20 -2.47
CA ASN A 152 -50.25 33.96 -1.67
C ASN A 152 -50.95 35.01 -0.80
N LYS A 153 -51.90 35.75 -1.38
CA LYS A 153 -52.66 36.78 -0.66
C LYS A 153 -53.68 36.19 0.32
N TYR A 154 -54.25 35.03 0.00
CA TYR A 154 -55.17 34.33 0.90
C TYR A 154 -54.42 33.81 2.14
N ALA A 155 -53.26 33.20 1.94
CA ALA A 155 -52.42 32.70 3.01
C ALA A 155 -51.81 33.83 3.86
N SER A 156 -51.30 34.91 3.25
CA SER A 156 -50.75 36.06 3.99
C SER A 156 -51.79 36.73 4.87
N ASP A 157 -52.97 37.02 4.32
CA ASP A 157 -54.03 37.71 5.06
C ASP A 157 -54.58 36.83 6.19
N ALA A 158 -54.55 35.51 6.01
CA ALA A 158 -54.89 34.57 7.05
C ALA A 158 -53.86 34.50 8.18
N ALA A 159 -52.57 34.53 7.86
CA ALA A 159 -51.52 34.63 8.87
C ALA A 159 -51.63 35.95 9.67
N ASP A 160 -51.89 37.07 9.00
CA ASP A 160 -52.06 38.38 9.65
C ASP A 160 -53.30 38.42 10.56
N SER A 161 -54.39 37.78 10.14
CA SER A 161 -55.63 37.70 10.91
C SER A 161 -55.70 36.51 11.88
N LYS A 162 -54.64 35.69 11.95
CA LYS A 162 -54.57 34.45 12.73
C LYS A 162 -55.73 33.48 12.45
N THR A 163 -56.20 33.47 11.20
CA THR A 163 -57.27 32.56 10.78
C THR A 163 -56.69 31.25 10.24
N PRO A 164 -57.31 30.10 10.55
CA PRO A 164 -56.90 28.82 9.99
C PRO A 164 -57.07 28.78 8.47
N VAL A 165 -56.03 28.34 7.75
CA VAL A 165 -56.13 28.05 6.32
C VAL A 165 -55.40 26.77 5.95
N MET A 166 -55.78 26.21 4.81
CA MET A 166 -55.11 25.08 4.19
C MET A 166 -54.91 25.41 2.71
N PHE A 167 -53.65 25.40 2.26
CA PHE A 167 -53.31 25.78 0.90
C PHE A 167 -52.13 24.99 0.35
N ILE A 168 -52.04 24.92 -0.98
CA ILE A 168 -50.92 24.28 -1.67
C ILE A 168 -49.93 25.33 -2.10
N HIS A 169 -48.64 25.06 -1.86
CA HIS A 169 -47.54 25.93 -2.27
C HIS A 169 -46.25 25.12 -2.48
N TRP A 170 -45.21 25.70 -3.07
CA TRP A 170 -43.90 25.06 -3.24
C TRP A 170 -42.77 25.80 -2.51
N GLU A 171 -41.72 25.06 -2.16
CA GLU A 171 -40.47 25.59 -1.62
C GLU A 171 -39.26 25.14 -2.46
N PRO A 172 -38.30 26.00 -2.79
CA PRO A 172 -38.19 27.38 -2.33
C PRO A 172 -39.08 28.31 -3.17
N ASP A 173 -39.77 29.21 -2.48
CA ASP A 173 -40.45 30.35 -3.07
C ASP A 173 -40.26 31.57 -2.16
N MET A 174 -40.20 32.76 -2.76
CA MET A 174 -40.05 34.03 -2.02
C MET A 174 -41.17 34.23 -0.99
N PHE A 175 -42.36 33.67 -1.22
CA PHE A 175 -43.46 33.69 -0.25
C PHE A 175 -43.05 33.10 1.11
N HIS A 176 -42.48 31.88 1.14
CA HIS A 176 -42.04 31.23 2.38
C HIS A 176 -40.81 31.91 3.00
N VAL A 177 -39.98 32.56 2.19
CA VAL A 177 -38.82 33.33 2.68
C VAL A 177 -39.26 34.61 3.37
N THR A 178 -40.26 35.30 2.81
CA THR A 178 -40.81 36.57 3.34
C THR A 178 -41.72 36.35 4.54
N HIS A 179 -42.38 35.19 4.64
CA HIS A 179 -43.29 34.82 5.72
C HIS A 179 -42.71 33.70 6.60
N LYS A 180 -41.41 33.79 6.89
CA LYS A 180 -40.67 32.75 7.63
C LYS A 180 -41.30 32.50 9.01
N GLY A 181 -41.65 31.25 9.29
CA GLY A 181 -42.20 30.82 10.58
C GLY A 181 -43.69 31.12 10.78
N LEU A 182 -44.39 31.60 9.75
CA LEU A 182 -45.84 31.85 9.81
C LEU A 182 -46.67 30.66 9.32
N PHE A 183 -46.05 29.71 8.61
CA PHE A 183 -46.71 28.55 8.04
C PHE A 183 -45.94 27.27 8.33
N ASP A 184 -46.67 26.22 8.66
CA ASP A 184 -46.15 24.87 8.83
C ASP A 184 -46.61 23.98 7.68
N ARG A 185 -45.73 23.07 7.27
CA ARG A 185 -46.05 22.05 6.27
C ARG A 185 -46.86 20.94 6.94
N ILE A 186 -48.00 20.62 6.36
CA ILE A 186 -48.80 19.46 6.77
C ILE A 186 -48.09 18.19 6.29
N PHE A 187 -47.75 17.34 7.23
CA PHE A 187 -47.16 16.02 6.95
C PHE A 187 -48.21 15.12 6.34
N LEU A 188 -48.08 14.89 5.04
CA LEU A 188 -48.81 13.87 4.30
C LEU A 188 -48.08 12.52 4.39
N PRO A 189 -48.79 11.40 4.26
CA PRO A 189 -48.16 10.07 4.25
C PRO A 189 -47.22 9.93 3.04
N ARG A 190 -46.21 9.06 3.17
CA ARG A 190 -45.26 8.81 2.07
C ARG A 190 -45.95 8.15 0.88
N THR A 191 -45.72 8.69 -0.30
CA THR A 191 -46.13 8.08 -1.56
C THR A 191 -45.17 6.95 -1.96
N ASP A 192 -45.73 5.88 -2.52
CA ASP A 192 -44.96 4.79 -3.14
C ASP A 192 -44.59 5.17 -4.59
N PRO A 193 -43.29 5.26 -4.94
CA PRO A 193 -42.84 5.58 -6.29
C PRO A 193 -43.42 4.67 -7.39
N ALA A 194 -43.74 3.41 -7.09
CA ALA A 194 -44.33 2.49 -8.06
C ALA A 194 -45.79 2.85 -8.40
N ARG A 195 -46.54 3.38 -7.43
CA ARG A 195 -47.92 3.84 -7.61
C ARG A 195 -48.00 5.23 -8.24
N VAL A 196 -47.02 6.08 -7.93
CA VAL A 196 -46.84 7.39 -8.59
C VAL A 196 -46.75 7.25 -10.12
N LYS A 197 -46.13 6.17 -10.61
CA LYS A 197 -46.04 5.89 -12.07
C LYS A 197 -47.38 5.50 -12.71
N LEU A 198 -48.33 5.00 -11.93
CA LEU A 198 -49.66 4.56 -12.40
C LEU A 198 -50.70 5.68 -12.32
N ALA A 199 -50.29 6.88 -11.92
CA ALA A 199 -51.16 8.03 -11.84
C ALA A 199 -51.61 8.47 -13.22
N THR A 200 -52.90 8.74 -13.35
CA THR A 200 -53.51 9.15 -14.62
C THR A 200 -53.37 10.65 -14.87
N GLY A 201 -53.00 11.43 -13.86
CA GLY A 201 -52.87 12.89 -13.97
C GLY A 201 -54.20 13.65 -14.14
N ASP A 202 -55.32 12.97 -13.89
CA ASP A 202 -56.68 13.52 -13.97
C ASP A 202 -57.46 13.30 -12.66
N TYR A 203 -58.46 14.13 -12.40
CA TYR A 203 -59.34 14.04 -11.23
C TYR A 203 -60.76 14.47 -11.58
N GLY A 204 -61.76 13.76 -11.06
CA GLY A 204 -63.17 13.98 -11.39
C GLY A 204 -63.65 13.17 -12.60
N GLU A 205 -62.90 12.13 -12.99
CA GLU A 205 -63.19 11.22 -14.09
C GLU A 205 -64.56 10.52 -13.98
N ASN A 206 -65.07 10.34 -12.76
CA ASN A 206 -66.37 9.75 -12.46
C ASN A 206 -67.44 10.81 -12.08
N GLY A 207 -67.08 12.10 -12.17
CA GLY A 207 -67.77 13.26 -11.60
C GLY A 207 -67.17 13.69 -10.25
N TYR A 208 -67.10 15.00 -9.98
CA TYR A 208 -66.62 15.53 -8.71
C TYR A 208 -67.51 15.06 -7.55
N GLY A 209 -66.90 14.82 -6.40
CA GLY A 209 -67.59 14.28 -5.24
C GLY A 209 -67.80 12.76 -5.27
N LYS A 210 -67.27 12.06 -6.28
CA LYS A 210 -67.21 10.60 -6.34
C LYS A 210 -65.77 10.12 -6.23
N LYS A 211 -65.60 8.84 -5.92
CA LYS A 211 -64.29 8.21 -5.83
C LYS A 211 -63.49 8.38 -7.13
N THR A 212 -62.25 8.86 -7.00
CA THR A 212 -61.32 8.94 -8.13
C THR A 212 -60.73 7.55 -8.42
N ASN A 213 -60.56 7.24 -9.70
CA ASN A 213 -59.83 6.08 -10.21
C ASN A 213 -58.31 6.34 -10.22
N ASN A 214 -57.88 7.61 -10.10
CA ASN A 214 -56.48 7.99 -10.05
C ASN A 214 -55.80 7.45 -8.78
N ARG A 215 -54.89 6.50 -8.94
CA ARG A 215 -54.37 5.64 -7.86
C ARG A 215 -53.23 6.27 -7.05
N TRP A 216 -53.31 7.55 -6.75
CA TRP A 216 -52.51 8.17 -5.69
C TRP A 216 -52.98 7.66 -4.33
N THR A 217 -52.64 6.41 -4.01
CA THR A 217 -53.00 5.75 -2.75
C THR A 217 -51.72 5.52 -1.96
N TRP A 218 -51.59 6.16 -0.80
CA TRP A 218 -50.61 5.72 0.20
C TRP A 218 -51.12 4.45 0.87
N THR A 219 -50.17 3.60 1.20
CA THR A 219 -50.32 2.70 2.33
C THR A 219 -49.82 3.46 3.55
N ILE A 220 -50.64 3.58 4.59
CA ILE A 220 -50.17 4.03 5.90
C ILE A 220 -49.10 3.03 6.35
N ARG A 221 -47.83 3.45 6.38
CA ARG A 221 -46.89 2.88 7.33
C ARG A 221 -46.94 3.75 8.57
N LEU A 222 -47.77 3.34 9.52
CA LEU A 222 -47.54 3.66 10.93
C LEU A 222 -46.07 3.32 11.18
N TRP A 223 -45.25 4.24 11.69
CA TRP A 223 -44.02 3.82 12.35
C TRP A 223 -44.38 3.24 13.72
N LYS A 224 -45.01 2.07 13.69
CA LYS A 224 -44.52 0.92 14.41
C LYS A 224 -43.95 0.01 13.32
N SER A 225 -42.76 -0.54 13.50
CA SER A 225 -42.69 -1.95 13.14
C SER A 225 -43.55 -2.65 14.20
N PRO A 226 -44.54 -3.45 13.80
CA PRO A 226 -44.76 -4.67 14.55
C PRO A 226 -44.74 -5.82 13.55
N ASN A 227 -43.68 -6.61 13.62
CA ASN A 227 -43.84 -8.03 13.92
C ASN A 227 -44.97 -8.70 13.11
N HIS A 228 -44.77 -8.90 11.80
CA HIS A 228 -45.30 -10.09 11.14
C HIS A 228 -44.17 -11.03 10.80
N ILE A 229 -43.00 -10.51 10.41
CA ILE A 229 -41.82 -11.30 10.07
C ILE A 229 -40.68 -10.96 11.03
N ILE A 230 -40.14 -11.97 11.69
CA ILE A 230 -38.96 -11.90 12.55
C ILE A 230 -37.80 -12.44 11.74
N SER A 231 -36.72 -11.66 11.62
CA SER A 231 -35.46 -12.13 11.05
C SER A 231 -34.62 -12.76 12.16
N GLN A 232 -34.24 -14.01 11.98
CA GLN A 232 -33.30 -14.72 12.84
C GLN A 232 -32.00 -14.93 12.07
N VAL A 233 -30.88 -14.52 12.68
CA VAL A 233 -29.55 -14.80 12.13
C VAL A 233 -29.08 -16.14 12.67
N ILE A 234 -28.69 -17.03 11.78
CA ILE A 234 -28.16 -18.35 12.11
C ILE A 234 -26.70 -18.41 11.65
N GLY A 235 -25.84 -19.09 12.42
CA GLY A 235 -24.40 -19.19 12.16
C GLY A 235 -23.53 -18.28 13.04
N CYS A 236 -24.08 -17.68 14.10
CA CYS A 236 -23.31 -16.88 15.04
C CYS A 236 -22.62 -17.71 16.14
N ASP A 237 -23.13 -18.90 16.45
CA ASP A 237 -22.66 -19.69 17.59
C ASP A 237 -21.47 -20.63 17.28
N ASN A 238 -21.18 -20.88 16.00
CA ASN A 238 -20.26 -21.93 15.55
C ASN A 238 -19.09 -21.44 14.67
N ASP A 239 -18.81 -20.13 14.63
CA ASP A 239 -17.79 -19.54 13.73
C ASP A 239 -17.93 -19.94 12.24
N SER A 240 -19.16 -20.24 11.79
CA SER A 240 -19.40 -20.63 10.38
C SER A 240 -19.02 -19.48 9.45
N THR A 241 -18.31 -19.73 8.35
CA THR A 241 -17.90 -18.66 7.41
C THR A 241 -19.08 -17.97 6.73
N VAL A 242 -20.23 -18.65 6.67
CA VAL A 242 -21.49 -18.16 6.08
C VAL A 242 -22.54 -18.02 7.16
N ARG A 243 -23.29 -16.91 7.12
CA ARG A 243 -24.42 -16.63 8.02
C ARG A 243 -25.67 -16.55 7.18
N SER A 244 -26.76 -17.11 7.69
CA SER A 244 -28.04 -17.10 7.01
C SER A 244 -29.03 -16.27 7.81
N ILE A 245 -29.65 -15.29 7.16
CA ILE A 245 -30.75 -14.50 7.72
C ILE A 245 -32.04 -15.17 7.28
N GLN A 246 -32.68 -15.86 8.21
CA GLN A 246 -33.96 -16.53 7.99
C GLN A 246 -35.11 -15.65 8.46
N PHE A 247 -36.24 -15.75 7.76
CA PHE A 247 -37.43 -14.97 8.05
C PHE A 247 -38.52 -15.91 8.55
N THR A 248 -39.18 -15.55 9.65
CA THR A 248 -40.24 -16.35 10.28
C THR A 248 -41.44 -15.50 10.61
N TRP A 249 -42.64 -16.06 10.60
CA TRP A 249 -43.81 -15.31 11.04
C TRP A 249 -43.81 -15.12 12.56
N SER A 250 -43.93 -13.89 13.04
CA SER A 250 -44.13 -13.53 14.45
C SER A 250 -45.44 -14.05 15.06
N SER A 251 -46.43 -14.38 14.23
CA SER A 251 -47.70 -15.01 14.61
C SER A 251 -48.09 -15.99 13.51
N PRO A 252 -47.52 -17.22 13.52
CA PRO A 252 -47.81 -18.24 12.52
C PRO A 252 -49.20 -18.82 12.71
N ASN A 253 -49.85 -19.25 11.62
CA ASN A 253 -51.16 -19.89 11.69
C ASN A 253 -51.06 -21.24 12.45
N PRO A 254 -51.91 -21.51 13.46
CA PRO A 254 -51.89 -22.75 14.24
C PRO A 254 -52.02 -24.04 13.42
N GLY A 255 -52.64 -23.99 12.24
CA GLY A 255 -52.80 -25.14 11.33
C GLY A 255 -51.71 -25.26 10.27
N ASN A 256 -50.95 -24.19 9.99
CA ASN A 256 -49.86 -24.20 9.01
C ASN A 256 -48.86 -23.05 9.28
N ALA A 257 -47.66 -23.39 9.76
CA ALA A 257 -46.64 -22.42 10.15
C ALA A 257 -46.03 -21.61 8.99
N THR A 258 -46.27 -22.00 7.73
CA THR A 258 -45.80 -21.24 6.55
C THR A 258 -46.68 -20.05 6.22
N LEU A 259 -47.86 -19.92 6.86
CA LEU A 259 -48.82 -18.86 6.63
C LEU A 259 -48.96 -17.93 7.85
N PRO A 260 -49.18 -16.62 7.65
CA PRO A 260 -49.45 -15.69 8.75
C PRO A 260 -50.84 -15.96 9.36
N TYR A 261 -50.99 -15.73 10.67
CA TYR A 261 -52.27 -15.86 11.39
C TYR A 261 -53.22 -14.67 11.17
N ASN A 262 -52.68 -13.45 11.02
CA ASN A 262 -53.43 -12.24 10.67
C ASN A 262 -53.04 -11.79 9.26
N CYS A 263 -54.00 -11.80 8.33
CA CYS A 263 -53.79 -11.39 6.94
C CYS A 263 -54.19 -9.92 6.73
N ASP A 264 -53.25 -8.99 6.90
CA ASP A 264 -53.46 -7.56 6.61
C ASP A 264 -53.14 -7.19 5.14
N GLY A 265 -53.07 -8.18 4.26
CA GLY A 265 -53.07 -8.01 2.79
C GLY A 265 -51.79 -7.45 2.17
N GLY A 266 -50.62 -7.65 2.79
CA GLY A 266 -49.37 -7.07 2.31
C GLY A 266 -48.28 -8.04 1.81
N ILE A 267 -48.19 -9.26 2.37
CA ILE A 267 -47.11 -10.22 2.09
C ILE A 267 -47.66 -11.65 2.25
N ASP A 268 -47.70 -12.43 1.17
CA ASP A 268 -48.29 -13.79 1.14
C ASP A 268 -47.24 -14.91 1.27
N ALA A 269 -45.95 -14.57 1.21
CA ALA A 269 -44.83 -15.50 1.35
C ALA A 269 -43.68 -14.85 2.13
N LEU A 270 -42.96 -15.65 2.92
CA LEU A 270 -41.73 -15.20 3.58
C LEU A 270 -40.65 -14.92 2.52
N PRO A 271 -39.82 -13.89 2.70
CA PRO A 271 -38.65 -13.68 1.84
C PRO A 271 -37.72 -14.89 1.86
N GLU A 272 -36.98 -15.06 0.77
CA GLU A 272 -35.94 -16.08 0.70
C GLU A 272 -34.87 -15.83 1.75
N THR A 273 -34.21 -16.91 2.18
CA THR A 273 -33.12 -16.82 3.16
C THR A 273 -31.93 -16.10 2.52
N ILE A 274 -31.42 -15.07 3.17
CA ILE A 274 -30.25 -14.35 2.69
C ILE A 274 -29.00 -15.02 3.26
N GLU A 275 -28.12 -15.49 2.39
CA GLU A 275 -26.79 -15.95 2.76
C GLU A 275 -25.80 -14.80 2.63
N THR A 276 -25.02 -14.56 3.69
CA THR A 276 -24.07 -13.44 3.74
C THR A 276 -22.78 -13.83 4.43
N SER A 277 -21.67 -13.26 3.92
CA SER A 277 -20.33 -13.43 4.48
C SER A 277 -20.06 -12.50 5.67
N ARG A 278 -21.01 -11.60 5.99
CA ARG A 278 -20.87 -10.57 7.02
C ARG A 278 -20.89 -11.17 8.42
N SER A 279 -20.15 -10.54 9.34
CA SER A 279 -20.14 -10.93 10.76
C SER A 279 -21.46 -10.62 11.44
N CYS A 280 -21.76 -11.32 12.53
CA CYS A 280 -22.99 -11.10 13.31
C CYS A 280 -23.06 -9.67 13.89
N ASP A 281 -21.93 -9.13 14.34
CA ASP A 281 -21.84 -7.74 14.79
C ASP A 281 -22.22 -6.78 13.67
N TRP A 282 -21.67 -6.96 12.47
CA TRP A 282 -21.99 -6.12 11.31
C TRP A 282 -23.47 -6.20 10.95
N ILE A 283 -24.06 -7.41 10.93
CA ILE A 283 -25.49 -7.62 10.63
C ILE A 283 -26.37 -6.91 11.66
N SER A 284 -25.98 -6.92 12.94
CA SER A 284 -26.73 -6.26 14.01
C SER A 284 -26.67 -4.73 13.91
N GLU A 285 -25.49 -4.16 13.63
CA GLU A 285 -25.26 -2.72 13.54
C GLU A 285 -25.81 -2.13 12.23
N ASN A 286 -25.75 -2.88 11.14
CA ASN A 286 -26.12 -2.44 9.80
C ASN A 286 -27.49 -2.95 9.36
N ARG A 287 -28.41 -3.12 10.32
CA ARG A 287 -29.76 -3.64 10.07
C ARG A 287 -30.48 -2.93 8.93
N ARG A 288 -30.34 -1.61 8.83
CA ARG A 288 -30.97 -0.80 7.76
C ARG A 288 -30.41 -1.07 6.37
N VAL A 289 -29.13 -1.47 6.28
CA VAL A 289 -28.42 -1.68 5.01
C VAL A 289 -28.84 -3.03 4.43
N TRP A 290 -28.68 -4.11 5.19
CA TRP A 290 -29.00 -5.45 4.68
C TRP A 290 -30.51 -5.69 4.56
N THR A 291 -31.37 -4.99 5.31
CA THR A 291 -32.83 -5.09 5.07
C THR A 291 -33.23 -4.64 3.67
N GLY A 292 -32.42 -3.80 3.00
CA GLY A 292 -32.62 -3.45 1.59
C GLY A 292 -32.29 -4.59 0.63
N TRP A 293 -31.47 -5.56 1.06
CA TRP A 293 -31.08 -6.72 0.24
C TRP A 293 -32.22 -7.72 0.04
N VAL A 294 -33.27 -7.63 0.87
CA VAL A 294 -34.49 -8.45 0.78
C VAL A 294 -35.23 -8.19 -0.54
N ASP A 295 -35.23 -6.95 -1.02
CA ASP A 295 -35.95 -6.54 -2.23
C ASP A 295 -35.07 -6.58 -3.49
N ALA A 296 -33.75 -6.35 -3.34
CA ALA A 296 -32.78 -6.39 -4.41
C ALA A 296 -31.36 -6.64 -3.89
N GLU A 297 -30.63 -7.54 -4.53
CA GLU A 297 -29.23 -7.81 -4.20
C GLU A 297 -28.36 -6.54 -4.32
N PRO A 298 -27.36 -6.37 -3.42
CA PRO A 298 -26.43 -5.26 -3.53
C PRO A 298 -25.52 -5.39 -4.76
N ALA A 299 -25.04 -4.26 -5.26
CA ALA A 299 -23.99 -4.23 -6.29
C ALA A 299 -22.65 -4.69 -5.69
N CYS A 300 -21.92 -5.53 -6.42
CA CYS A 300 -20.62 -6.02 -5.97
C CYS A 300 -19.59 -4.87 -5.89
N ASP A 301 -18.83 -4.85 -4.79
CA ASP A 301 -17.74 -3.93 -4.50
C ASP A 301 -16.58 -4.67 -3.79
N SER A 302 -15.56 -3.92 -3.35
CA SER A 302 -14.38 -4.49 -2.67
C SER A 302 -14.65 -5.13 -1.31
N SER A 303 -15.88 -5.06 -0.80
CA SER A 303 -16.24 -5.65 0.49
C SER A 303 -16.77 -7.08 0.37
N PHE A 304 -17.04 -7.58 -0.84
CA PHE A 304 -17.61 -8.91 -1.10
C PHE A 304 -16.58 -9.96 -1.55
N TYR A 305 -15.35 -9.54 -1.86
CA TYR A 305 -14.26 -10.45 -2.20
C TYR A 305 -13.08 -10.24 -1.25
N ASP A 306 -12.28 -11.30 -1.14
CA ASP A 306 -10.98 -11.28 -0.45
C ASP A 306 -9.91 -11.83 -1.39
N TYR A 307 -8.66 -11.81 -0.97
CA TYR A 307 -7.54 -12.31 -1.76
C TYR A 307 -6.68 -13.26 -0.94
N LYS A 308 -6.06 -14.22 -1.64
CA LYS A 308 -5.02 -15.08 -1.08
C LYS A 308 -3.74 -14.88 -1.87
N VAL A 309 -2.62 -14.85 -1.15
CA VAL A 309 -1.29 -14.72 -1.76
C VAL A 309 -0.66 -16.11 -1.82
N SER A 310 -0.29 -16.57 -3.02
CA SER A 310 0.37 -17.86 -3.19
C SER A 310 1.77 -17.88 -2.55
N GLU A 311 2.35 -19.08 -2.44
CA GLU A 311 3.79 -19.21 -2.21
C GLU A 311 4.60 -18.73 -3.42
N CYS A 312 5.89 -18.53 -3.22
CA CYS A 312 6.83 -18.13 -4.26
C CYS A 312 7.00 -19.21 -5.34
N ASP A 313 6.77 -18.83 -6.59
CA ASP A 313 6.98 -19.67 -7.76
C ASP A 313 8.47 -19.77 -8.16
N SER A 314 8.77 -20.56 -9.20
CA SER A 314 10.15 -20.73 -9.70
C SER A 314 10.75 -19.45 -10.32
N ASN A 315 9.92 -18.46 -10.66
CA ASN A 315 10.33 -17.16 -11.20
C ASN A 315 10.50 -16.11 -10.10
N ALA A 316 10.41 -16.50 -8.82
CA ALA A 316 10.46 -15.62 -7.66
C ALA A 316 9.33 -14.56 -7.66
N HIS A 317 8.14 -14.94 -8.11
CA HIS A 317 6.89 -14.20 -8.01
C HIS A 317 5.89 -14.92 -7.10
N ARG A 318 4.98 -14.16 -6.50
CA ARG A 318 3.78 -14.68 -5.83
C ARG A 318 2.57 -14.18 -6.60
N THR A 319 1.55 -15.00 -6.71
CA THR A 319 0.29 -14.62 -7.36
C THR A 319 -0.72 -14.28 -6.28
N VAL A 320 -1.30 -13.10 -6.38
CA VAL A 320 -2.44 -12.66 -5.58
C VAL A 320 -3.69 -13.04 -6.37
N THR A 321 -4.41 -14.04 -5.86
CA THR A 321 -5.66 -14.50 -6.48
C THR A 321 -6.84 -14.02 -5.65
N TYR A 322 -7.78 -13.36 -6.31
CA TYR A 322 -9.01 -12.89 -5.67
C TYR A 322 -10.07 -14.00 -5.66
N PHE A 323 -10.91 -14.00 -4.65
CA PHE A 323 -12.05 -14.92 -4.57
C PHE A 323 -13.22 -14.24 -3.84
N TRP A 324 -14.44 -14.53 -4.27
CA TRP A 324 -15.63 -14.08 -3.57
C TRP A 324 -15.72 -14.75 -2.20
N LEU A 325 -16.11 -13.98 -1.17
CA LEU A 325 -16.33 -14.52 0.17
C LEU A 325 -17.45 -15.58 0.19
N LEU A 326 -18.42 -15.41 -0.71
CA LEU A 326 -19.50 -16.36 -0.99
C LEU A 326 -19.56 -16.65 -2.50
N PRO A 327 -18.83 -17.66 -2.99
CA PRO A 327 -18.82 -18.02 -4.40
C PRO A 327 -20.04 -18.87 -4.76
N TYR A 328 -20.58 -18.66 -5.96
CA TYR A 328 -21.66 -19.47 -6.50
C TYR A 328 -21.13 -20.86 -6.91
N ALA A 329 -21.65 -21.93 -6.29
CA ALA A 329 -21.07 -23.28 -6.42
C ALA A 329 -20.91 -23.80 -7.87
N PRO A 330 -21.85 -23.55 -8.81
CA PRO A 330 -21.68 -23.93 -10.22
C PRO A 330 -20.64 -23.10 -10.99
N ASN A 331 -20.42 -21.85 -10.61
CA ASN A 331 -19.40 -21.00 -11.20
C ASN A 331 -18.80 -20.03 -10.15
N PRO A 332 -17.60 -20.31 -9.62
CA PRO A 332 -16.94 -19.51 -8.59
C PRO A 332 -16.57 -18.08 -9.01
N GLU A 333 -16.71 -17.72 -10.30
CA GLU A 333 -16.49 -16.36 -10.78
C GLU A 333 -17.61 -15.39 -10.39
N PHE A 334 -18.76 -15.89 -9.94
CA PHE A 334 -19.90 -15.09 -9.48
C PHE A 334 -20.11 -15.25 -7.97
N SER A 335 -20.61 -14.19 -7.33
CA SER A 335 -21.00 -14.24 -5.92
C SER A 335 -22.48 -14.58 -5.76
N VAL A 336 -22.83 -15.22 -4.64
CA VAL A 336 -24.23 -15.41 -4.20
C VAL A 336 -24.76 -14.18 -3.46
N GLU A 337 -23.88 -13.32 -2.93
CA GLU A 337 -24.26 -12.21 -2.04
C GLU A 337 -24.53 -10.90 -2.80
N CYS A 338 -24.04 -10.76 -4.03
CA CYS A 338 -24.12 -9.52 -4.81
C CYS A 338 -24.24 -9.81 -6.31
N SER A 339 -24.90 -8.90 -7.04
CA SER A 339 -24.99 -8.96 -8.49
C SER A 339 -24.78 -7.59 -9.17
N GLY A 340 -24.09 -7.61 -10.32
CA GLY A 340 -23.65 -6.38 -11.00
C GLY A 340 -22.57 -5.62 -10.21
N GLY A 341 -22.25 -4.39 -10.63
CA GLY A 341 -21.19 -3.59 -9.99
C GLY A 341 -19.79 -3.90 -10.54
N SER A 342 -18.80 -4.04 -9.66
CA SER A 342 -17.42 -4.37 -10.05
C SER A 342 -17.20 -5.88 -10.16
N ASN A 343 -16.59 -6.32 -11.25
CA ASN A 343 -16.14 -7.71 -11.41
C ASN A 343 -14.99 -8.04 -10.45
N LEU A 344 -14.77 -9.33 -10.22
CA LEU A 344 -13.61 -9.81 -9.47
C LEU A 344 -12.32 -9.32 -10.15
N PRO A 345 -11.36 -8.72 -9.42
CA PRO A 345 -10.14 -8.24 -10.02
C PRO A 345 -9.32 -9.38 -10.64
N GLU A 346 -8.56 -9.08 -11.70
CA GLU A 346 -7.61 -10.02 -12.28
C GLU A 346 -6.46 -10.31 -11.32
N ASP A 347 -5.89 -11.51 -11.44
CA ASP A 347 -4.76 -11.96 -10.63
C ASP A 347 -3.54 -11.07 -10.83
N VAL A 348 -2.92 -10.64 -9.71
CA VAL A 348 -1.75 -9.75 -9.73
C VAL A 348 -0.50 -10.52 -9.32
N GLN A 349 0.57 -10.38 -10.09
CA GLN A 349 1.88 -10.92 -9.71
C GLN A 349 2.68 -9.90 -8.91
N ILE A 350 3.16 -10.33 -7.75
CA ILE A 350 3.98 -9.54 -6.84
C ILE A 350 5.37 -10.17 -6.68
N ASP A 351 6.35 -9.37 -6.28
CA ASP A 351 7.72 -9.83 -6.11
C ASP A 351 7.93 -10.63 -4.80
N CYS A 352 8.65 -11.76 -4.89
CA CYS A 352 9.06 -12.53 -3.70
C CYS A 352 10.12 -11.82 -2.86
N GLU A 353 10.08 -12.09 -1.55
CA GLU A 353 10.99 -11.54 -0.54
C GLU A 353 12.30 -12.35 -0.43
N TYR A 354 12.35 -13.55 -1.02
CA TYR A 354 13.53 -14.41 -1.04
C TYR A 354 13.66 -15.12 -2.40
N MET A 355 14.87 -15.61 -2.71
CA MET A 355 15.10 -16.44 -3.88
C MET A 355 14.65 -17.89 -3.60
N PRO A 356 13.65 -18.45 -4.30
CA PRO A 356 13.21 -19.82 -4.09
C PRO A 356 14.21 -20.83 -4.66
N THR A 357 14.37 -21.95 -3.95
CA THR A 357 15.31 -23.02 -4.34
C THR A 357 14.84 -23.84 -5.55
N SER A 358 13.57 -23.71 -5.94
CA SER A 358 13.00 -24.27 -7.17
C SER A 358 13.40 -23.50 -8.43
N SER A 359 13.92 -22.27 -8.28
CA SER A 359 14.26 -21.41 -9.42
C SER A 359 15.42 -21.98 -10.25
N PRO A 360 15.34 -21.96 -11.59
CA PRO A 360 16.46 -22.35 -12.45
C PRO A 360 17.67 -21.44 -12.26
N THR A 361 17.47 -20.16 -11.90
CA THR A 361 18.53 -19.21 -11.61
C THR A 361 19.31 -19.59 -10.35
N PHE A 362 18.61 -20.06 -9.32
CA PHE A 362 19.26 -20.62 -8.13
C PHE A 362 20.08 -21.85 -8.48
N ALA A 363 19.51 -22.79 -9.24
CA ALA A 363 20.21 -24.01 -9.66
C ALA A 363 21.49 -23.69 -10.44
N ALA A 364 21.44 -22.74 -11.39
CA ALA A 364 22.60 -22.31 -12.15
C ALA A 364 23.72 -21.73 -11.27
N LEU A 365 23.37 -20.85 -10.32
CA LEU A 365 24.34 -20.25 -9.39
C LEU A 365 24.89 -21.28 -8.39
N ALA A 366 24.07 -22.22 -7.94
CA ALA A 366 24.51 -23.32 -7.08
C ALA A 366 25.49 -24.26 -7.79
N VAL A 367 25.26 -24.58 -9.07
CA VAL A 367 26.19 -25.35 -9.91
C VAL A 367 27.52 -24.59 -10.08
N LEU A 368 27.47 -23.28 -10.35
CA LEU A 368 28.67 -22.46 -10.43
C LEU A 368 29.45 -22.46 -9.10
N ALA A 369 28.76 -22.30 -7.97
CA ALA A 369 29.38 -22.38 -6.64
C ALA A 369 30.00 -23.76 -6.39
N LEU A 370 29.35 -24.84 -6.80
CA LEU A 370 29.88 -26.21 -6.72
C LEU A 370 31.14 -26.40 -7.57
N ILE A 371 31.18 -25.86 -8.79
CA ILE A 371 32.38 -25.89 -9.64
C ILE A 371 33.53 -25.18 -8.92
N VAL A 372 33.28 -24.01 -8.31
CA VAL A 372 34.29 -23.29 -7.52
C VAL A 372 34.74 -24.12 -6.31
N VAL A 373 33.84 -24.78 -5.60
CA VAL A 373 34.18 -25.71 -4.50
C VAL A 373 35.11 -26.83 -4.97
N VAL A 374 34.84 -27.43 -6.13
CA VAL A 374 35.72 -28.47 -6.72
C VAL A 374 37.09 -27.89 -7.08
N LEU A 375 37.14 -26.68 -7.66
CA LEU A 375 38.40 -26.00 -7.97
C LEU A 375 39.20 -25.66 -6.70
N LEU A 376 38.53 -25.22 -5.63
CA LEU A 376 39.16 -24.97 -4.33
C LEU A 376 39.75 -26.25 -3.73
N ALA A 377 39.00 -27.36 -3.78
CA ALA A 377 39.47 -28.67 -3.31
C ALA A 377 40.68 -29.16 -4.13
N ALA A 378 40.63 -29.04 -5.46
CA ALA A 378 41.76 -29.36 -6.32
C ALA A 378 42.99 -28.49 -6.00
N ALA A 379 42.79 -27.18 -5.78
CA ALA A 379 43.86 -26.27 -5.38
C ALA A 379 44.46 -26.66 -4.02
N ILE A 380 43.65 -27.09 -3.04
CA ILE A 380 44.14 -27.63 -1.76
C ILE A 380 45.05 -28.84 -2.01
N VAL A 381 44.61 -29.81 -2.80
CA VAL A 381 45.39 -31.02 -3.11
C VAL A 381 46.72 -30.66 -3.78
N VAL A 382 46.71 -29.75 -4.76
CA VAL A 382 47.92 -29.29 -5.46
C VAL A 382 48.89 -28.60 -4.49
N VAL A 383 48.39 -27.70 -3.65
CA VAL A 383 49.20 -26.97 -2.65
C VAL A 383 49.81 -27.92 -1.62
N PHE A 384 49.05 -28.91 -1.15
CA PHE A 384 49.55 -29.93 -0.23
C PHE A 384 50.61 -30.82 -0.89
N LYS A 385 50.38 -31.28 -2.12
CA LYS A 385 51.33 -32.15 -2.85
C LYS A 385 52.64 -31.41 -3.17
N GLN A 386 52.56 -30.13 -3.50
CA GLN A 386 53.72 -29.31 -3.85
C GLN A 386 54.29 -28.53 -2.64
N ARG A 387 53.91 -28.89 -1.40
CA ARG A 387 54.32 -28.18 -0.16
C ARG A 387 55.85 -28.06 0.02
N ASP A 388 56.58 -29.06 -0.45
CA ASP A 388 58.04 -29.15 -0.29
C ASP A 388 58.79 -28.35 -1.37
N ALA A 389 58.10 -27.94 -2.44
CA ALA A 389 58.70 -27.14 -3.49
C ALA A 389 59.11 -25.76 -2.95
N PRO A 390 60.30 -25.25 -3.30
CA PRO A 390 60.87 -24.04 -2.68
C PRO A 390 60.00 -22.79 -2.90
N VAL A 391 59.26 -22.72 -4.02
CA VAL A 391 58.34 -21.62 -4.33
C VAL A 391 57.17 -21.59 -3.35
N ILE A 392 56.49 -22.73 -3.13
CA ILE A 392 55.33 -22.82 -2.23
C ILE A 392 55.76 -22.71 -0.76
N ARG A 393 56.87 -23.38 -0.38
CA ARG A 393 57.39 -23.36 0.99
C ARG A 393 57.78 -21.95 1.43
N ARG A 394 58.39 -21.14 0.57
CA ARG A 394 58.72 -19.73 0.86
C ARG A 394 57.47 -18.86 1.05
N SER A 395 56.41 -19.14 0.27
CA SER A 395 55.14 -18.42 0.27
C SER A 395 54.20 -18.76 1.46
N GLN A 396 54.60 -19.69 2.33
CA GLN A 396 53.79 -20.17 3.46
C GLN A 396 52.50 -20.83 3.02
N PHE A 397 52.60 -22.09 2.61
CA PHE A 397 51.45 -22.89 2.20
C PHE A 397 50.31 -22.91 3.23
N GLU A 398 50.62 -22.82 4.53
CA GLU A 398 49.61 -22.77 5.62
C GLU A 398 48.60 -21.63 5.45
N MET A 399 49.06 -20.42 5.07
CA MET A 399 48.15 -19.29 4.82
C MET A 399 47.31 -19.51 3.58
N LEU A 400 47.91 -20.14 2.56
CA LEU A 400 47.22 -20.47 1.32
C LEU A 400 46.10 -21.49 1.56
N LEU A 401 46.33 -22.47 2.42
CA LEU A 401 45.32 -23.43 2.84
C LEU A 401 44.18 -22.77 3.62
N TRP A 402 44.47 -21.86 4.55
CA TRP A 402 43.42 -21.10 5.24
C TRP A 402 42.60 -20.22 4.29
N MET A 403 43.22 -19.55 3.33
CA MET A 403 42.48 -18.79 2.31
C MET A 403 41.57 -19.69 1.48
N LEU A 404 42.04 -20.87 1.06
CA LEU A 404 41.22 -21.84 0.34
C LEU A 404 40.06 -22.35 1.21
N PHE A 405 40.32 -22.63 2.50
CA PHE A 405 39.29 -23.02 3.46
C PHE A 405 38.20 -21.94 3.63
N GLY A 406 38.60 -20.68 3.70
CA GLY A 406 37.68 -19.54 3.73
C GLY A 406 36.78 -19.46 2.50
N GLY A 407 37.26 -19.88 1.32
CA GLY A 407 36.48 -19.97 0.10
C GLY A 407 35.27 -20.90 0.23
N PHE A 408 35.37 -22.01 0.96
CA PHE A 408 34.24 -22.91 1.19
C PHE A 408 33.13 -22.26 2.02
N PHE A 409 33.47 -21.43 3.02
CA PHE A 409 32.47 -20.68 3.77
C PHE A 409 31.72 -19.67 2.89
N VAL A 410 32.43 -18.97 1.99
CA VAL A 410 31.81 -18.04 1.05
C VAL A 410 30.88 -18.77 0.07
N MET A 411 31.31 -19.93 -0.47
CA MET A 411 30.45 -20.75 -1.34
C MET A 411 29.23 -21.30 -0.58
N GLY A 412 29.40 -21.71 0.69
CA GLY A 412 28.29 -22.09 1.55
C GLY A 412 27.31 -20.95 1.82
N ALA A 413 27.82 -19.72 1.97
CA ALA A 413 26.98 -18.54 2.15
C ALA A 413 26.05 -18.32 0.95
N ILE A 414 26.54 -18.49 -0.27
CA ILE A 414 25.72 -18.35 -1.49
C ILE A 414 24.52 -19.30 -1.43
N ILE A 415 24.74 -20.56 -1.03
CA ILE A 415 23.67 -21.55 -0.91
C ILE A 415 22.70 -21.16 0.22
N ALA A 416 23.21 -20.72 1.37
CA ALA A 416 22.39 -20.37 2.53
C ALA A 416 21.57 -19.08 2.36
N TYR A 417 21.98 -18.16 1.49
CA TYR A 417 21.25 -16.93 1.20
C TYR A 417 19.99 -17.15 0.34
N ALA A 418 19.90 -18.28 -0.35
CA ALA A 418 18.66 -18.71 -0.99
C ALA A 418 17.70 -19.40 0.00
N GLY A 419 16.46 -19.59 -0.42
CA GLY A 419 15.43 -20.29 0.34
C GLY A 419 14.64 -19.41 1.30
N ARG A 420 13.48 -19.95 1.70
CA ARG A 420 12.54 -19.31 2.63
C ARG A 420 13.22 -19.06 3.98
N PRO A 421 13.17 -17.84 4.53
CA PRO A 421 13.75 -17.53 5.84
C PRO A 421 13.26 -18.50 6.92
N SER A 422 14.20 -19.23 7.52
CA SER A 422 13.97 -20.12 8.65
C SER A 422 14.89 -19.72 9.79
N ARG A 423 14.58 -20.11 11.04
CA ARG A 423 15.44 -19.82 12.20
C ARG A 423 16.90 -20.24 11.96
N PHE A 424 17.11 -21.38 11.32
CA PHE A 424 18.45 -21.85 10.96
C PHE A 424 19.12 -20.96 9.90
N LEU A 425 18.42 -20.65 8.80
CA LEU A 425 18.98 -19.84 7.72
C LEU A 425 19.29 -18.40 8.17
N CYS A 426 18.43 -17.80 8.99
CA CYS A 426 18.65 -16.47 9.52
C CYS A 426 19.89 -16.36 10.41
N GLY A 427 20.21 -17.41 11.19
CA GLY A 427 21.44 -17.47 11.96
C GLY A 427 22.68 -17.74 11.11
N ILE A 428 22.62 -18.69 10.18
CA ILE A 428 23.81 -19.16 9.46
C ILE A 428 24.30 -18.21 8.35
N ARG A 429 23.39 -17.43 7.74
CA ARG A 429 23.69 -16.45 6.68
C ARG A 429 24.81 -15.47 7.06
N PRO A 430 24.67 -14.67 8.14
CA PRO A 430 25.72 -13.72 8.53
C PRO A 430 26.99 -14.43 9.01
N VAL A 431 26.86 -15.61 9.63
CA VAL A 431 28.00 -16.40 10.11
C VAL A 431 28.89 -16.86 8.96
N LEU A 432 28.33 -17.45 7.90
CA LEU A 432 29.11 -17.96 6.77
C LEU A 432 29.88 -16.86 6.04
N ILE A 433 29.24 -15.70 5.78
CA ILE A 433 29.93 -14.56 5.16
C ILE A 433 31.02 -14.02 6.08
N CYS A 434 30.75 -13.84 7.37
CA CYS A 434 31.73 -13.29 8.30
C CYS A 434 32.93 -14.22 8.51
N MET A 435 32.70 -15.51 8.66
CA MET A 435 33.76 -16.52 8.81
C MET A 435 34.57 -16.63 7.52
N GLY A 436 33.92 -16.65 6.36
CA GLY A 436 34.59 -16.63 5.05
C GLY A 436 35.50 -15.41 4.88
N PHE A 437 34.98 -14.21 5.14
CA PHE A 437 35.73 -12.97 5.08
C PHE A 437 36.93 -12.98 6.04
N THR A 438 36.73 -13.33 7.31
CA THR A 438 37.82 -13.34 8.32
C THR A 438 38.90 -14.35 7.98
N THR A 439 38.53 -15.52 7.44
CA THR A 439 39.52 -16.54 7.09
C THR A 439 40.39 -16.08 5.91
N ILE A 440 39.77 -15.62 4.83
CA ILE A 440 40.48 -15.19 3.62
C ILE A 440 41.29 -13.93 3.93
N PHE A 441 40.62 -12.90 4.44
CA PHE A 441 41.23 -11.60 4.66
C PHE A 441 42.20 -11.60 5.84
N GLY A 442 41.88 -12.31 6.93
CA GLY A 442 42.79 -12.48 8.05
C GLY A 442 44.10 -13.17 7.64
N ALA A 443 44.03 -14.20 6.80
CA ALA A 443 45.23 -14.82 6.23
C ALA A 443 46.04 -13.85 5.35
N LEU A 444 45.38 -13.02 4.53
CA LEU A 444 46.04 -11.97 3.74
C LEU A 444 46.72 -10.91 4.62
N VAL A 445 46.08 -10.49 5.71
CA VAL A 445 46.62 -9.53 6.68
C VAL A 445 47.87 -10.12 7.35
N ILE A 446 47.81 -11.34 7.86
CA ILE A 446 48.95 -11.96 8.54
C ILE A 446 50.11 -12.18 7.57
N LYS A 447 49.80 -12.56 6.33
CA LYS A 447 50.79 -12.68 5.27
C LYS A 447 51.46 -11.35 4.96
N SER A 448 50.69 -10.27 4.86
CA SER A 448 51.19 -8.90 4.68
C SER A 448 52.05 -8.44 5.87
N LEU A 449 51.59 -8.70 7.11
CA LEU A 449 52.32 -8.38 8.34
C LEU A 449 53.70 -9.03 8.40
N ARG A 450 53.81 -10.29 7.94
CA ARG A 450 55.10 -10.98 7.93
C ARG A 450 56.06 -10.33 6.95
N VAL A 451 55.61 -10.05 5.72
CA VAL A 451 56.43 -9.37 4.71
C VAL A 451 56.89 -8.01 5.24
N TYR A 452 55.97 -7.22 5.79
CA TYR A 452 56.27 -5.94 6.41
C TYR A 452 57.34 -6.06 7.51
N ARG A 453 57.21 -7.02 8.43
CA ARG A 453 58.21 -7.22 9.51
C ARG A 453 59.57 -7.67 9.01
N VAL A 454 59.63 -8.44 7.93
CA VAL A 454 60.89 -8.94 7.37
C VAL A 454 61.66 -7.84 6.63
N PHE A 455 60.96 -6.97 5.90
CA PHE A 455 61.62 -5.98 5.03
C PHE A 455 61.70 -4.57 5.63
N MET A 456 60.81 -4.19 6.55
CA MET A 456 60.67 -2.80 7.01
C MET A 456 61.17 -2.54 8.44
N ARG A 457 61.50 -3.57 9.22
CA ARG A 457 62.10 -3.37 10.56
C ARG A 457 63.63 -3.35 10.46
N SER A 458 64.24 -2.30 11.04
CA SER A 458 65.70 -2.08 11.08
C SER A 458 66.48 -3.14 11.87
N ASP A 459 65.79 -3.85 12.78
CA ASP A 459 66.39 -4.96 13.54
C ASP A 459 66.23 -6.27 12.77
N MET A 460 67.22 -6.61 11.95
CA MET A 460 67.36 -7.88 11.23
C MET A 460 67.60 -9.08 12.18
N LYS A 461 66.79 -9.23 13.23
CA LYS A 461 66.74 -10.48 14.00
C LYS A 461 65.93 -11.50 13.20
N ARG A 462 66.54 -12.63 12.87
CA ARG A 462 65.89 -13.77 12.20
C ARG A 462 64.79 -14.35 13.09
N VAL A 463 63.59 -13.78 13.06
CA VAL A 463 62.44 -14.29 13.80
C VAL A 463 61.86 -15.48 13.04
N ARG A 464 62.04 -16.70 13.57
CA ARG A 464 61.33 -17.88 13.08
C ARG A 464 59.85 -17.71 13.45
N VAL A 465 59.02 -17.37 12.47
CA VAL A 465 57.57 -17.30 12.65
C VAL A 465 57.03 -18.73 12.67
N THR A 466 56.82 -19.27 13.87
CA THR A 466 56.22 -20.60 14.10
C THR A 466 54.73 -20.59 13.73
N LEU A 467 54.20 -21.72 13.24
CA LEU A 467 52.78 -21.92 12.88
C LEU A 467 51.82 -21.49 14.02
N LEU A 468 52.16 -21.80 15.27
CA LEU A 468 51.41 -21.37 16.45
C LEU A 468 51.25 -19.85 16.56
N ARG A 469 52.27 -19.07 16.18
CA ARG A 469 52.21 -17.60 16.23
C ARG A 469 51.28 -17.05 15.15
N ILE A 470 51.25 -17.70 13.98
CA ILE A 470 50.33 -17.38 12.87
C ILE A 470 48.89 -17.66 13.29
N LEU A 471 48.64 -18.87 13.81
CA LEU A 471 47.32 -19.28 14.28
C LEU A 471 46.81 -18.36 15.40
N LYS A 472 47.69 -17.93 16.31
CA LYS A 472 47.36 -16.97 17.37
C LYS A 472 46.86 -15.62 16.83
N PHE A 473 47.49 -15.06 15.78
CA PHE A 473 47.01 -13.80 15.19
C PHE A 473 45.67 -13.97 14.46
N LEU A 474 45.48 -15.06 13.72
CA LEU A 474 44.20 -15.36 13.06
C LEU A 474 43.08 -15.58 14.09
N SER A 475 43.41 -16.26 15.19
CA SER A 475 42.50 -16.51 16.29
C SER A 475 41.99 -15.21 16.94
N ILE A 476 42.80 -14.15 17.03
CA ILE A 476 42.33 -12.85 17.56
C ILE A 476 41.18 -12.29 16.70
N PHE A 477 41.27 -12.39 15.37
CA PHE A 477 40.22 -11.92 14.47
C PHE A 477 38.93 -12.73 14.63
N TYR A 478 39.07 -14.06 14.75
CA TYR A 478 37.97 -14.98 15.00
C TYR A 478 37.31 -14.77 16.37
N VAL A 479 38.09 -14.49 17.42
CA VAL A 479 37.55 -14.20 18.75
C VAL A 479 36.67 -12.94 18.70
N GLY A 480 37.08 -11.92 17.95
CA GLY A 480 36.23 -10.74 17.72
C GLY A 480 34.88 -11.11 17.10
N ASP A 481 34.88 -11.94 16.04
CA ASP A 481 33.64 -12.40 15.40
C ASP A 481 32.76 -13.22 16.35
N ILE A 482 33.36 -14.17 17.06
CA ILE A 482 32.65 -15.05 18.00
C ILE A 482 32.03 -14.24 19.13
N VAL A 483 32.75 -13.27 19.72
CA VAL A 483 32.20 -12.42 20.78
C VAL A 483 31.00 -11.62 20.28
N ILE A 484 31.08 -11.04 19.09
CA ILE A 484 29.97 -10.27 18.51
C ILE A 484 28.78 -11.20 18.21
N PHE A 485 29.00 -12.38 17.62
CA PHE A 485 27.91 -13.34 17.35
C PHE A 485 27.28 -13.89 18.62
N MET A 486 28.07 -14.22 19.64
CA MET A 486 27.55 -14.70 20.92
C MET A 486 26.70 -13.63 21.60
N ALA A 487 27.17 -12.37 21.61
CA ALA A 487 26.38 -11.25 22.13
C ALA A 487 25.09 -11.04 21.32
N TRP A 488 25.17 -11.11 19.99
CA TRP A 488 24.02 -10.94 19.12
C TRP A 488 22.97 -12.05 19.32
N PHE A 489 23.39 -13.31 19.27
CA PHE A 489 22.48 -14.45 19.41
C PHE A 489 21.89 -14.56 20.83
N ALA A 490 22.62 -14.12 21.85
CA ALA A 490 22.10 -14.08 23.22
C ALA A 490 21.10 -12.94 23.45
N ALA A 491 21.34 -11.75 22.87
CA ALA A 491 20.52 -10.57 23.14
C ALA A 491 19.36 -10.37 22.14
N ALA A 492 19.58 -10.68 20.86
CA ALA A 492 18.70 -10.33 19.76
C ALA A 492 18.88 -11.28 18.57
N PHE A 493 18.60 -12.58 18.75
CA PHE A 493 18.72 -13.56 17.68
C PHE A 493 17.90 -13.15 16.44
N PRO A 494 18.46 -13.24 15.21
CA PRO A 494 17.73 -12.91 13.99
C PRO A 494 16.67 -13.98 13.70
N GLU A 495 15.41 -13.66 13.96
CA GLU A 495 14.27 -14.56 13.75
C GLU A 495 13.56 -14.29 12.41
N PRO A 496 12.98 -15.32 11.78
CA PRO A 496 12.10 -15.13 10.63
C PRO A 496 10.86 -14.35 11.10
N THR A 497 10.77 -13.09 10.67
CA THR A 497 9.72 -12.17 11.08
C THR A 497 8.80 -11.90 9.89
N ILE A 498 7.50 -11.94 10.13
CA ILE A 498 6.47 -11.60 9.16
C ILE A 498 6.11 -10.14 9.37
N THR A 499 6.30 -9.31 8.35
CA THR A 499 5.93 -7.90 8.33
C THR A 499 4.79 -7.71 7.34
N THR A 500 3.63 -7.29 7.85
CA THR A 500 2.46 -6.92 7.05
C THR A 500 2.67 -5.51 6.49
N GLU A 501 2.87 -5.40 5.18
CA GLU A 501 3.03 -4.11 4.50
C GLU A 501 1.87 -3.86 3.55
N VAL A 502 1.49 -2.60 3.37
CA VAL A 502 0.49 -2.22 2.36
C VAL A 502 1.10 -2.47 0.98
N ALA A 503 0.42 -3.27 0.16
CA ALA A 503 0.89 -3.55 -1.19
C ALA A 503 0.78 -2.29 -2.05
N THR A 504 1.82 -2.00 -2.83
CA THR A 504 1.79 -0.92 -3.83
C THR A 504 1.12 -1.36 -5.12
N GLU A 505 1.12 -2.67 -5.39
CA GLU A 505 0.65 -3.28 -6.64
C GLU A 505 -0.86 -3.53 -6.61
N PHE A 506 -1.46 -3.68 -5.43
CA PHE A 506 -2.91 -3.90 -5.28
C PHE A 506 -3.45 -3.34 -3.96
N ARG A 507 -4.78 -3.24 -3.86
CA ARG A 507 -5.45 -2.76 -2.64
C ARG A 507 -5.51 -3.89 -1.60
N GLY A 508 -4.52 -3.94 -0.72
CA GLY A 508 -4.47 -4.88 0.39
C GLY A 508 -3.15 -4.81 1.16
N THR A 509 -2.99 -5.71 2.11
CA THR A 509 -1.75 -5.96 2.84
C THR A 509 -1.10 -7.28 2.40
N VAL A 510 0.23 -7.28 2.26
CA VAL A 510 1.00 -8.50 1.96
C VAL A 510 1.93 -8.79 3.13
N ASP A 511 1.91 -10.05 3.54
CA ASP A 511 2.83 -10.61 4.50
C ASP A 511 4.18 -10.88 3.84
N ARG A 512 5.16 -10.05 4.19
CA ARG A 512 6.56 -10.20 3.78
C ARG A 512 7.35 -10.93 4.86
N ILE A 513 8.10 -11.96 4.47
CA ILE A 513 8.92 -12.73 5.41
C ILE A 513 10.39 -12.37 5.21
N SER A 514 11.03 -11.87 6.26
CA SER A 514 12.46 -11.55 6.24
C SER A 514 13.14 -11.97 7.55
N CYS A 515 14.47 -12.11 7.53
CA CYS A 515 15.23 -12.30 8.76
C CYS A 515 15.38 -10.94 9.44
N SER A 516 14.68 -10.72 10.54
CA SER A 516 14.75 -9.47 11.29
C SER A 516 15.28 -9.73 12.71
N SER A 517 16.08 -8.79 13.20
CA SER A 517 16.55 -8.76 14.57
C SER A 517 16.01 -7.52 15.24
N SER A 518 15.70 -7.58 16.54
CA SER A 518 15.17 -6.44 17.31
C SER A 518 16.09 -5.20 17.32
N SER A 519 17.37 -5.34 16.95
CA SER A 519 18.32 -4.23 16.93
C SER A 519 19.31 -4.33 15.77
N PHE A 520 19.38 -3.27 14.95
CA PHE A 520 20.38 -3.13 13.88
C PHE A 520 21.83 -2.96 14.41
N ILE A 521 21.99 -2.67 15.70
CA ILE A 521 23.27 -2.37 16.35
C ILE A 521 24.31 -3.49 16.14
N PHE A 522 23.90 -4.76 16.20
CA PHE A 522 24.82 -5.89 16.08
C PHE A 522 25.33 -6.07 14.65
N THR A 523 24.45 -5.89 13.66
CA THR A 523 24.84 -5.86 12.25
C THR A 523 25.82 -4.71 11.98
N ALA A 524 25.55 -3.52 12.52
CA ALA A 524 26.44 -2.36 12.41
C ALA A 524 27.80 -2.62 13.07
N LEU A 525 27.84 -3.24 14.25
CA LEU A 525 29.08 -3.62 14.94
C LEU A 525 29.90 -4.65 14.15
N LEU A 526 29.26 -5.63 13.52
CA LEU A 526 29.93 -6.57 12.61
C LEU A 526 30.55 -5.86 11.41
N ILE A 527 29.79 -4.98 10.74
CA ILE A 527 30.29 -4.20 9.60
C ILE A 527 31.47 -3.32 10.02
N PHE A 528 31.37 -2.64 11.17
CA PHE A 528 32.44 -1.82 11.72
C PHE A 528 33.70 -2.65 12.02
N TRP A 529 33.55 -3.83 12.64
CA TRP A 529 34.66 -4.74 12.88
C TRP A 529 35.33 -5.21 11.58
N LYS A 530 34.54 -5.56 10.55
CA LYS A 530 35.09 -5.92 9.23
C LYS A 530 35.79 -4.74 8.55
N ALA A 531 35.27 -3.52 8.70
CA ALA A 531 35.90 -2.32 8.16
C ALA A 531 37.28 -2.06 8.80
N ILE A 532 37.42 -2.24 10.12
CA ILE A 532 38.73 -2.14 10.80
C ILE A 532 39.72 -3.16 10.22
N LEU A 533 39.30 -4.42 10.08
CA LEU A 533 40.14 -5.46 9.49
C LEU A 533 40.55 -5.08 8.07
N LEU A 534 39.61 -4.62 7.25
CA LEU A 534 39.84 -4.21 5.86
C LEU A 534 40.87 -3.08 5.77
N VAL A 535 40.68 -2.00 6.56
CA VAL A 535 41.60 -0.85 6.60
C VAL A 535 43.00 -1.28 7.05
N LEU A 536 43.09 -2.14 8.07
CA LEU A 536 44.37 -2.69 8.52
C LEU A 536 45.07 -3.47 7.39
N GLY A 537 44.35 -4.32 6.67
CA GLY A 537 44.90 -5.08 5.54
C GLY A 537 45.32 -4.20 4.37
N LEU A 538 44.52 -3.19 4.03
CA LEU A 538 44.84 -2.21 3.00
C LEU A 538 46.10 -1.41 3.36
N TYR A 539 46.20 -0.92 4.58
CA TYR A 539 47.36 -0.19 5.07
C TYR A 539 48.64 -1.02 4.97
N LEU A 540 48.60 -2.27 5.46
CA LEU A 540 49.75 -3.16 5.45
C LEU A 540 50.15 -3.59 4.03
N SER A 541 49.17 -3.91 3.19
CA SER A 541 49.42 -4.29 1.80
C SER A 541 50.01 -3.12 0.99
N PHE A 542 49.59 -1.88 1.26
CA PHE A 542 50.15 -0.69 0.63
C PHE A 542 51.63 -0.50 0.98
N LEU A 543 52.01 -0.70 2.25
CA LEU A 543 53.39 -0.56 2.71
C LEU A 543 54.35 -1.58 2.07
N ILE A 544 53.88 -2.78 1.75
CA ILE A 544 54.71 -3.85 1.18
C ILE A 544 54.72 -3.87 -0.36
N ARG A 545 53.88 -3.06 -1.01
CA ARG A 545 53.68 -3.06 -2.48
C ARG A 545 54.98 -2.98 -3.27
N ASN A 546 55.91 -2.14 -2.83
CA ASN A 546 57.16 -1.84 -3.54
C ASN A 546 58.39 -2.52 -2.91
N VAL A 547 58.19 -3.57 -2.10
CA VAL A 547 59.30 -4.39 -1.57
C VAL A 547 60.10 -5.01 -2.73
N SER A 548 61.40 -5.21 -2.53
CA SER A 548 62.38 -5.59 -3.55
C SER A 548 61.94 -6.75 -4.47
N THR A 549 62.45 -6.73 -5.71
CA THR A 549 62.17 -7.69 -6.79
C THR A 549 62.41 -9.16 -6.44
N ASP A 550 63.11 -9.44 -5.33
CA ASP A 550 63.33 -10.79 -4.79
C ASP A 550 62.04 -11.40 -4.21
N PHE A 551 61.09 -10.57 -3.77
CA PHE A 551 59.79 -11.00 -3.23
C PHE A 551 58.64 -10.63 -4.17
N GLN A 552 58.61 -11.25 -5.36
CA GLN A 552 57.60 -11.07 -6.41
C GLN A 552 56.15 -11.41 -6.00
N GLU A 553 55.89 -11.70 -4.73
CA GLU A 553 54.56 -12.02 -4.20
C GLU A 553 53.80 -10.78 -3.69
N SER A 554 54.48 -9.68 -3.32
CA SER A 554 53.81 -8.50 -2.74
C SER A 554 52.79 -7.80 -3.66
N PRO A 555 52.98 -7.68 -4.99
CA PRO A 555 51.98 -7.02 -5.85
C PRO A 555 50.68 -7.83 -5.96
N TRP A 556 50.78 -9.16 -5.95
CA TRP A 556 49.62 -10.06 -5.99
C TRP A 556 48.81 -10.00 -4.70
N ILE A 557 49.48 -9.94 -3.53
CA ILE A 557 48.81 -9.73 -2.24
C ILE A 557 48.05 -8.40 -2.24
N PHE A 558 48.69 -7.31 -2.70
CA PHE A 558 48.04 -6.01 -2.80
C PHE A 558 46.83 -6.05 -3.75
N GLY A 559 46.98 -6.69 -4.92
CA GLY A 559 45.87 -6.90 -5.86
C GLY A 559 44.69 -7.65 -5.23
N SER A 560 44.94 -8.72 -4.47
CA SER A 560 43.89 -9.47 -3.76
C SER A 560 43.14 -8.62 -2.71
N VAL A 561 43.85 -7.77 -1.97
CA VAL A 561 43.24 -6.86 -1.00
C VAL A 561 42.38 -5.80 -1.70
N VAL A 562 42.82 -5.29 -2.85
CA VAL A 562 42.05 -4.34 -3.66
C VAL A 562 40.78 -4.98 -4.23
N VAL A 563 40.85 -6.22 -4.72
CA VAL A 563 39.65 -6.97 -5.17
C VAL A 563 38.65 -7.14 -4.02
N ALA A 564 39.12 -7.50 -2.83
CA ALA A 564 38.25 -7.61 -1.66
C ALA A 564 37.61 -6.27 -1.26
N LEU A 565 38.37 -5.17 -1.31
CA LEU A 565 37.86 -3.82 -1.07
C LEU A 565 36.76 -3.45 -2.06
N ILE A 566 37.00 -3.64 -3.36
CA ILE A 566 36.00 -3.36 -4.41
C ILE A 566 34.75 -4.20 -4.18
N GLY A 567 34.89 -5.50 -3.88
CA GLY A 567 33.77 -6.37 -3.55
C GLY A 567 32.94 -5.85 -2.37
N CYS A 568 33.58 -5.43 -1.28
CA CYS A 568 32.89 -4.87 -0.11
C CYS A 568 32.19 -3.54 -0.43
N VAL A 569 32.86 -2.65 -1.17
CA VAL A 569 32.31 -1.35 -1.59
C VAL A 569 31.12 -1.51 -2.54
N LEU A 570 31.06 -2.61 -3.32
CA LEU A 570 29.92 -2.90 -4.18
C LEU A 570 28.76 -3.56 -3.42
N ILE A 571 29.05 -4.53 -2.55
CA ILE A 571 28.01 -5.32 -1.85
C ILE A 571 27.29 -4.48 -0.78
N LEU A 572 28.03 -3.69 0.03
CA LEU A 572 27.44 -2.99 1.17
C LEU A 572 26.36 -1.96 0.77
N PRO A 573 26.59 -1.04 -0.19
CA PRO A 573 25.56 -0.11 -0.64
C PRO A 573 24.34 -0.82 -1.22
N MET A 574 24.56 -1.88 -2.01
CA MET A 574 23.45 -2.64 -2.59
C MET A 574 22.62 -3.37 -1.54
N SER A 575 23.21 -3.75 -0.40
CA SER A 575 22.47 -4.39 0.69
C SER A 575 21.68 -3.44 1.60
N TYR A 576 22.08 -2.17 1.71
CA TYR A 576 21.49 -1.25 2.70
C TYR A 576 20.96 0.08 2.16
N LEU A 577 21.37 0.51 0.96
CA LEU A 577 20.99 1.81 0.38
C LEU A 577 20.05 1.68 -0.81
N VAL A 578 19.97 0.50 -1.44
CA VAL A 578 19.18 0.29 -2.66
C VAL A 578 18.08 -0.73 -2.40
N SER A 579 16.82 -0.31 -2.57
CA SER A 579 15.67 -1.20 -2.57
C SER A 579 15.54 -1.88 -3.93
N MET A 580 15.92 -3.15 -4.01
CA MET A 580 15.80 -3.98 -5.21
C MET A 580 14.98 -5.22 -4.88
N ARG A 581 14.43 -5.84 -5.93
CA ARG A 581 13.83 -7.17 -5.83
C ARG A 581 14.81 -8.18 -5.22
N ALA A 582 14.34 -9.01 -4.29
CA ALA A 582 15.19 -9.94 -3.55
C ALA A 582 15.93 -10.94 -4.45
N SER A 583 15.30 -11.38 -5.55
CA SER A 583 15.92 -12.23 -6.56
C SER A 583 17.11 -11.55 -7.23
N THR A 584 16.97 -10.29 -7.63
CA THR A 584 18.04 -9.46 -8.23
C THR A 584 19.19 -9.26 -7.24
N PHE A 585 18.87 -8.92 -5.99
CA PHE A 585 19.88 -8.77 -4.94
C PHE A 585 20.67 -10.06 -4.72
N TYR A 586 19.99 -11.21 -4.66
CA TYR A 586 20.63 -12.51 -4.51
C TYR A 586 21.59 -12.82 -5.68
N VAL A 587 21.16 -12.61 -6.92
CA VAL A 587 22.00 -12.86 -8.11
C VAL A 587 23.24 -11.98 -8.07
N PHE A 588 23.08 -10.69 -7.76
CA PHE A 588 24.18 -9.76 -7.62
C PHE A 588 25.16 -10.19 -6.51
N LEU A 589 24.65 -10.52 -5.33
CA LEU A 589 25.45 -10.99 -4.20
C LEU A 589 26.24 -12.25 -4.55
N ALA A 590 25.57 -13.26 -5.13
CA ALA A 590 26.18 -14.53 -5.51
C ALA A 590 27.30 -14.34 -6.54
N LEU A 591 27.04 -13.58 -7.61
CA LEU A 591 28.04 -13.30 -8.65
C LEU A 591 29.21 -12.50 -8.10
N ALA A 592 28.96 -11.46 -7.30
CA ALA A 592 30.01 -10.66 -6.69
C ALA A 592 30.92 -11.52 -5.79
N LEU A 593 30.35 -12.39 -4.96
CA LEU A 593 31.10 -13.30 -4.09
C LEU A 593 31.90 -14.35 -4.90
N ILE A 594 31.31 -14.93 -5.94
CA ILE A 594 32.00 -15.88 -6.84
C ILE A 594 33.19 -15.21 -7.52
N ILE A 595 32.96 -14.07 -8.17
CA ILE A 595 33.99 -13.34 -8.92
C ILE A 595 35.11 -12.91 -7.96
N CYS A 596 34.79 -12.31 -6.82
CA CYS A 596 35.80 -11.90 -5.85
C CYS A 596 36.63 -13.09 -5.36
N THR A 597 35.99 -14.23 -5.05
CA THR A 597 36.68 -15.42 -4.56
C THR A 597 37.60 -16.00 -5.65
N ILE A 598 37.12 -16.16 -6.88
CA ILE A 598 37.92 -16.65 -8.01
C ILE A 598 39.10 -15.70 -8.26
N SER A 599 38.86 -14.39 -8.34
CA SER A 599 39.92 -13.40 -8.58
C SER A 599 41.00 -13.43 -7.49
N ILE A 600 40.61 -13.48 -6.21
CA ILE A 600 41.58 -13.58 -5.09
C ILE A 600 42.39 -14.88 -5.18
N MET A 601 41.73 -16.02 -5.42
CA MET A 601 42.42 -17.31 -5.54
C MET A 601 43.35 -17.36 -6.75
N CYS A 602 42.92 -16.85 -7.90
CA CYS A 602 43.74 -16.78 -9.10
C CYS A 602 44.98 -15.92 -8.88
N LEU A 603 44.84 -14.70 -8.35
CA LEU A 603 45.97 -13.82 -8.06
C LEU A 603 46.97 -14.46 -7.09
N MET A 604 46.50 -15.24 -6.12
CA MET A 604 47.36 -15.88 -5.11
C MET A 604 47.98 -17.21 -5.56
N LEU A 605 47.34 -17.97 -6.44
CA LEU A 605 47.74 -19.33 -6.82
C LEU A 605 48.46 -19.38 -8.18
N VAL A 606 47.95 -18.67 -9.19
CA VAL A 606 48.41 -18.77 -10.58
C VAL A 606 49.89 -18.42 -10.75
N PRO A 607 50.41 -17.31 -10.17
CA PRO A 607 51.85 -16.99 -10.29
C PRO A 607 52.75 -18.06 -9.68
N LYS A 608 52.28 -18.81 -8.68
CA LYS A 608 53.06 -19.87 -8.02
C LYS A 608 53.11 -21.12 -8.87
N LEU A 609 51.99 -21.50 -9.48
CA LEU A 609 51.92 -22.66 -10.36
C LEU A 609 52.78 -22.47 -11.62
N PHE A 610 52.77 -21.27 -12.22
CA PHE A 610 53.65 -20.98 -13.36
C PHE A 610 55.13 -21.09 -12.99
N ARG A 611 55.54 -20.51 -11.88
CA ARG A 611 56.95 -20.59 -11.41
C ARG A 611 57.37 -22.01 -11.06
N LEU A 612 56.45 -22.85 -10.57
CA LEU A 612 56.72 -24.27 -10.33
C LEU A 612 56.90 -25.04 -11.63
N LYS A 613 56.09 -24.74 -12.66
CA LYS A 613 56.22 -25.35 -13.99
C LYS A 613 57.55 -24.97 -14.65
N GLU A 614 57.92 -23.69 -14.60
CA GLU A 614 59.21 -23.20 -15.12
C GLU A 614 60.39 -23.88 -14.41
N ALA A 615 60.34 -23.99 -13.07
CA ALA A 615 61.36 -24.68 -12.30
C ALA A 615 61.47 -26.17 -12.66
N ALA A 616 60.33 -26.85 -12.87
CA ALA A 616 60.30 -28.26 -13.29
C ALA A 616 60.84 -28.46 -14.72
N MET A 617 60.55 -27.54 -15.64
CA MET A 617 61.10 -27.57 -17.01
C MET A 617 62.61 -27.33 -17.00
N SER A 618 63.09 -26.36 -16.21
CA SER A 618 64.52 -26.10 -16.03
C SER A 618 65.30 -27.30 -15.47
N SER A 619 64.72 -28.06 -14.53
CA SER A 619 65.36 -29.28 -14.01
C SER A 619 65.38 -30.43 -15.01
N THR A 620 64.41 -30.48 -15.94
CA THR A 620 64.31 -31.55 -16.95
C THR A 620 65.27 -31.31 -18.13
N SER A 621 65.53 -30.05 -18.49
CA SER A 621 66.48 -29.69 -19.56
C SER A 621 67.97 -29.81 -19.15
N GLY A 622 68.29 -29.97 -17.87
CA GLY A 622 69.66 -30.06 -17.34
C GLY A 622 70.29 -31.46 -17.33
N THR A 623 69.60 -32.50 -17.82
CA THR A 623 70.07 -33.90 -17.71
C THR A 623 70.56 -34.49 -19.04
N SER A 624 70.68 -33.68 -20.11
CA SER A 624 71.06 -34.17 -21.45
C SER A 624 72.34 -33.53 -22.01
N THR A 625 73.36 -33.27 -21.20
CA THR A 625 74.74 -32.97 -21.69
C THR A 625 75.78 -33.17 -20.58
N ALA A 626 76.00 -34.42 -20.17
CA ALA A 626 77.17 -34.77 -19.35
C ALA A 626 77.67 -36.18 -19.68
N SER A 627 78.07 -36.41 -20.93
CA SER A 627 78.96 -37.52 -21.28
C SER A 627 79.78 -37.18 -22.50
N SER A 628 81.02 -36.74 -22.28
CA SER A 628 82.22 -37.04 -23.08
C SER A 628 83.18 -35.86 -23.07
N MET A 629 84.21 -35.94 -22.22
CA MET A 629 85.59 -35.92 -22.68
C MET A 629 86.52 -36.11 -21.46
N LYS A 630 87.03 -37.33 -21.34
CA LYS A 630 88.26 -37.62 -20.60
C LYS A 630 89.46 -37.21 -21.46
N SER A 631 90.52 -36.80 -20.75
CA SER A 631 91.93 -36.91 -21.14
C SER A 631 92.53 -35.80 -22.01
N ARG A 632 93.43 -34.98 -21.44
CA ARG A 632 94.87 -35.24 -21.54
C ARG A 632 95.71 -34.29 -20.67
N THR A 633 96.87 -34.83 -20.34
CA THR A 633 97.97 -34.47 -19.44
C THR A 633 98.79 -33.22 -19.79
N SER A 634 99.35 -32.62 -18.73
CA SER A 634 100.67 -31.99 -18.55
C SER A 634 101.19 -30.93 -19.54
N MET A 635 101.57 -29.76 -19.02
CA MET A 635 102.98 -29.30 -18.86
C MET A 635 103.01 -27.78 -18.56
N ALA A 636 103.72 -27.40 -17.49
CA ALA A 636 104.37 -26.08 -17.38
C ALA A 636 105.68 -26.13 -18.21
N PRO A 637 106.32 -25.00 -18.60
CA PRO A 637 107.03 -24.08 -17.67
C PRO A 637 106.89 -22.57 -18.03
N ALA A 638 107.02 -21.64 -17.06
CA ALA A 638 108.14 -20.71 -16.80
C ALA A 638 108.47 -19.73 -17.98
N SER A 639 108.74 -18.43 -17.84
CA SER A 639 109.18 -17.55 -16.74
C SER A 639 109.24 -16.08 -17.24
N THR A 640 109.68 -15.16 -16.35
CA THR A 640 110.48 -13.92 -16.63
C THR A 640 109.65 -12.64 -16.91
N ILE A 641 109.83 -11.44 -16.31
CA ILE A 641 110.67 -10.88 -15.22
C ILE A 641 110.31 -9.38 -15.05
N LEU A 642 110.49 -8.87 -13.82
CA LEU A 642 110.82 -7.49 -13.35
C LEU A 642 109.92 -6.23 -13.55
N THR A 643 109.74 -5.57 -12.38
CA THR A 643 109.83 -4.11 -12.05
C THR A 643 108.79 -3.14 -12.59
N ASN A 644 108.49 -1.99 -11.97
CA ASN A 644 108.46 -1.43 -10.60
C ASN A 644 108.02 0.05 -10.84
N ILE A 645 107.28 0.63 -9.89
CA ILE A 645 107.33 2.06 -9.50
C ILE A 645 106.64 3.11 -10.41
N ALA A 646 105.56 3.64 -9.80
CA ALA A 646 105.18 5.04 -9.57
C ALA A 646 104.71 5.99 -10.70
N ASP A 647 103.52 6.53 -10.38
CA ASP A 647 103.10 7.93 -10.38
C ASP A 647 102.86 8.70 -11.69
N GLY A 648 101.75 9.44 -11.64
CA GLY A 648 101.76 10.83 -12.10
C GLY A 648 100.91 11.16 -13.31
N GLU A 649 99.59 11.21 -13.09
CA GLU A 649 98.64 12.24 -13.56
C GLU A 649 98.61 12.79 -15.01
N LYS A 650 97.34 12.94 -15.46
CA LYS A 650 96.76 13.92 -16.39
C LYS A 650 96.80 13.64 -17.90
N LYS A 651 95.62 13.28 -18.42
CA LYS A 651 95.17 13.66 -19.78
C LYS A 651 93.68 14.05 -19.79
N ILE A 652 93.43 15.26 -20.31
CA ILE A 652 92.21 15.76 -20.98
C ILE A 652 92.14 15.00 -22.35
N PRO A 653 90.99 14.59 -22.96
CA PRO A 653 89.95 15.53 -23.46
C PRO A 653 88.49 15.04 -23.69
N ARG A 654 87.63 16.07 -23.82
CA ARG A 654 86.47 16.31 -24.74
C ARG A 654 85.36 15.27 -24.98
N ASP A 655 84.14 15.79 -24.79
CA ASP A 655 82.80 15.44 -25.31
C ASP A 655 82.72 14.53 -26.55
N ALA A 656 81.94 13.44 -26.49
CA ALA A 656 80.48 13.45 -26.67
C ALA A 656 79.93 12.01 -26.81
N SER A 657 78.84 11.72 -26.09
CA SER A 657 77.67 10.89 -26.49
C SER A 657 77.19 9.84 -25.47
N ARG A 658 75.96 10.07 -25.01
CA ARG A 658 74.90 9.13 -24.55
C ARG A 658 75.09 8.26 -23.28
N LYS A 659 74.36 8.73 -22.25
CA LYS A 659 73.30 8.04 -21.47
C LYS A 659 73.66 6.91 -20.48
N THR A 660 73.49 7.30 -19.20
CA THR A 660 72.62 6.68 -18.15
C THR A 660 73.09 5.38 -17.51
N SER A 661 73.00 5.14 -16.21
CA SER A 661 72.94 5.91 -14.96
C SER A 661 72.98 4.83 -13.87
N GLN A 662 73.78 5.02 -12.84
CA GLN A 662 73.87 4.10 -11.72
C GLN A 662 73.66 4.87 -10.41
N LYS A 663 72.67 4.39 -9.65
CA LYS A 663 72.62 4.29 -8.18
C LYS A 663 72.61 5.56 -7.30
N TYR A 664 71.50 5.62 -6.58
CA TYR A 664 71.36 5.61 -5.10
C TYR A 664 71.45 6.89 -4.25
N MET A 665 70.44 6.94 -3.37
CA MET A 665 70.37 7.55 -2.02
C MET A 665 70.34 9.09 -2.00
N HIS A 666 69.61 9.81 -1.16
CA HIS A 666 68.85 9.53 0.07
C HIS A 666 67.92 10.73 0.32
N GLN A 667 67.02 10.58 1.31
CA GLN A 667 66.45 11.62 2.18
C GLN A 667 65.38 12.60 1.66
N VAL A 668 64.31 12.66 2.47
CA VAL A 668 63.30 13.70 2.55
C VAL A 668 63.58 14.46 3.84
N GLN A 669 63.61 15.80 3.82
CA GLN A 669 62.74 16.71 4.60
C GLN A 669 63.12 18.22 4.39
N PRO A 670 62.31 19.19 4.84
CA PRO A 670 61.48 20.07 4.01
C PRO A 670 61.94 21.56 4.04
N LEU A 671 61.31 22.48 3.29
CA LEU A 671 61.00 23.88 3.69
C LEU A 671 60.45 24.77 2.55
N ALA A 672 59.31 25.40 2.83
CA ALA A 672 58.93 26.81 2.68
C ALA A 672 59.41 27.70 1.50
N ASN A 673 58.41 28.38 0.90
CA ASN A 673 58.32 29.79 0.48
C ASN A 673 59.44 30.46 -0.37
N LYS A 674 59.06 30.95 -1.56
CA LYS A 674 58.93 32.41 -1.87
C LYS A 674 58.50 32.67 -3.33
N ASN A 675 57.45 33.49 -3.45
CA ASN A 675 57.19 34.65 -4.35
C ASN A 675 58.18 34.89 -5.52
N VAL A 676 57.81 35.34 -6.74
CA VAL A 676 57.19 36.62 -7.19
C VAL A 676 57.04 36.42 -8.74
N ALA A 677 55.97 36.81 -9.46
CA ALA A 677 55.75 38.16 -10.01
C ALA A 677 54.42 38.28 -10.82
N ASN A 678 53.80 39.44 -10.61
CA ASN A 678 52.69 40.19 -11.25
C ASN A 678 52.64 40.23 -12.81
N PRO A 679 51.69 40.93 -13.51
CA PRO A 679 50.59 41.81 -13.05
C PRO A 679 49.24 41.73 -13.83
N TYR A 680 48.15 42.30 -13.29
CA TYR A 680 47.37 43.42 -13.89
C TYR A 680 46.20 43.87 -12.97
N PHE A 681 45.80 45.12 -13.19
CA PHE A 681 45.17 46.13 -12.32
C PHE A 681 43.63 46.05 -12.23
N SER A 682 43.05 46.38 -11.06
CA SER A 682 42.09 47.49 -10.83
C SER A 682 40.99 47.20 -9.79
N THR A 683 40.91 48.10 -8.81
CA THR A 683 39.91 48.24 -7.72
C THR A 683 38.83 49.24 -8.12
N ILE A 684 37.55 48.94 -7.87
CA ILE A 684 36.48 49.93 -7.59
C ILE A 684 35.40 49.29 -6.67
N ASN A 685 35.32 49.82 -5.45
CA ASN A 685 34.18 50.23 -4.60
C ASN A 685 32.84 49.45 -4.42
N ASP A 686 32.50 49.38 -3.13
CA ASP A 686 31.25 49.76 -2.44
C ASP A 686 29.97 48.89 -2.42
N GLU A 687 29.63 48.53 -1.17
CA GLU A 687 28.35 48.69 -0.47
C GLU A 687 27.09 47.83 -0.77
N VAL A 688 26.71 47.11 0.30
CA VAL A 688 25.40 47.16 1.00
C VAL A 688 24.21 46.31 0.48
N THR A 689 23.47 45.81 1.49
CA THR A 689 22.12 45.16 1.52
C THR A 689 22.04 43.70 1.05
N SER A 690 21.82 42.73 1.95
CA SER A 690 20.59 42.38 2.68
C SER A 690 19.55 41.66 1.83
N THR A 691 19.06 40.52 2.38
CA THR A 691 17.80 39.80 2.08
C THR A 691 17.73 39.15 0.68
N THR A 692 17.32 37.89 0.48
CA THR A 692 16.18 37.18 1.08
C THR A 692 16.23 35.69 0.67
N ASN A 693 15.59 34.87 1.50
CA ASN A 693 15.11 33.49 1.27
C ASN A 693 14.84 33.07 -0.18
N ALA A 694 15.22 31.83 -0.52
CA ALA A 694 14.35 30.74 -1.01
C ALA A 694 15.13 29.74 -1.88
N LEU A 695 15.39 28.55 -1.35
CA LEU A 695 14.96 27.24 -1.86
C LEU A 695 15.58 26.11 -1.03
#